data_AF-A0A3Q4IGR9-F1
#
_entry.id   AF-A0A3Q4IGR9-F1
#
_cell.length_a   1.000
_cell.length_b   1.000
_cell.length_c   1.000
_cell.angle_alpha   90.00
_cell.angle_beta   90.00
_cell.angle_gamma   90.00
#
_symmetry.space_group_name_H-M   'P 1'
#
loop_
_entity.id
_entity.type
_entity.pdbx_description
1 polymer ?
#
loop_
_entity_poly.entity_id
_entity_poly.type
_entity_poly.pdbx_seq_one_letter_code
_entity_poly.pdbx_strand_id
1 'polypeptide(L)'
;AELASQQYYIDYGSEILLERLLSLIPSYIPDREITASRSVEKWAHFIMAAHKKSIYTQKRFDPQKVKEEVVDFARHKWPLLFSRFYEAFKFSVYFVDEQEQVLLELSFPEITAVSRKLQGQSFTLATIKGDEYTFTSNNAEDIRDLVVTFLEGLRKRSKFVVALQDNPNPTGEESTFLSFRKGDLILLDQETGEQVLNSGWAHGVNERTNQKGDFPADCVYVLPTMTRPQQDIVVRRKTYLKRLSLIFREYKNVITGHFHRVMVTKNRGKDKLWSCTREPLKQPLLKKVVSHEELAQDACILPIMKYMGDYPSKRTRSVNELTDQIFEGALKAEPLKDEIYCQIIKQLTDNHVNEEKGWELLWLCTGLFPPSNVLLPHIQRFLQSKKHHPLSGDCMQRVHKALRNGSRKYPPHLVEVEAIQHKTTQIFHKVYFPDDTDEAFEVESSTKAKDFCQNISTRLLLKSPEGFSLFVKISDKVISVPEGDFFFDFVRHLTDWIKKSRPAKDGIVPSLTYQVFFMKKLWTNTVPGKDSFADSIFHYYQELPKYLRGYHKCSREEVFQLAALIYRVKFEDDKSHFPTIPKMLRELVPQDLIRQMSPDDWKRSVVAYFNKQAGKSREEAKLMFLKVIYKWPTFGSAFFEVKQTTEPNYPEILLIAINKHGVSLIDPKSKDILTTHPFTKISNWSSGNTYFHITIGNLVRGSKLLCETSLGYKMDDLLTSYISQMLTTMNKHRSGRGHSK
;
A
#
# COMPACT_ATOMS: atom_id res chain seq x y z
N ALA A 1 40.27 1.87 -0.03
CA ALA A 1 41.34 0.89 0.24
C ALA A 1 40.98 0.01 1.43
N GLU A 2 40.70 0.58 2.61
CA GLU A 2 40.30 -0.18 3.82
C GLU A 2 39.05 -1.05 3.59
N LEU A 3 37.97 -0.49 3.04
CA LEU A 3 36.76 -1.27 2.71
C LEU A 3 37.01 -2.42 1.73
N ALA A 4 37.81 -2.18 0.68
CA ALA A 4 38.18 -3.23 -0.27
C ALA A 4 39.09 -4.30 0.36
N SER A 5 39.92 -3.92 1.34
CA SER A 5 40.69 -4.86 2.14
C SER A 5 39.80 -5.71 3.06
N GLN A 6 38.78 -5.11 3.69
CA GLN A 6 37.78 -5.82 4.48
C GLN A 6 36.97 -6.78 3.60
N GLN A 7 36.54 -6.34 2.42
CA GLN A 7 35.84 -7.19 1.45
C GLN A 7 36.70 -8.39 1.02
N TYR A 8 37.98 -8.16 0.68
CA TYR A 8 38.90 -9.25 0.35
C TYR A 8 39.06 -10.21 1.55
N TYR A 9 39.23 -9.68 2.77
CA TYR A 9 39.35 -10.50 3.99
C TYR A 9 38.10 -11.36 4.24
N ILE A 10 36.93 -10.80 3.98
CA ILE A 10 35.65 -11.47 4.12
C ILE A 10 35.53 -12.65 3.15
N ASP A 11 35.97 -12.46 1.90
CA ASP A 11 35.83 -13.45 0.84
C ASP A 11 36.93 -14.52 0.88
N TYR A 12 38.15 -14.18 1.31
CA TYR A 12 39.33 -15.03 1.16
C TYR A 12 40.23 -15.15 2.40
N GLY A 13 39.91 -14.46 3.50
CA GLY A 13 40.66 -14.53 4.76
C GLY A 13 41.91 -13.64 4.80
N SER A 14 42.84 -13.97 5.71
CA SER A 14 44.00 -13.13 6.04
C SER A 14 45.12 -13.11 5.01
N GLU A 15 45.10 -14.03 4.04
CA GLU A 15 46.18 -14.18 3.05
C GLU A 15 45.79 -13.51 1.72
N ILE A 16 46.55 -12.48 1.32
CA ILE A 16 46.38 -11.85 0.02
C ILE A 16 47.25 -12.53 -1.04
N LEU A 17 46.60 -12.93 -2.14
CA LEU A 17 47.24 -13.32 -3.39
C LEU A 17 47.09 -12.17 -4.39
N LEU A 18 48.21 -11.62 -4.87
CA LEU A 18 48.22 -10.42 -5.72
C LEU A 18 47.45 -10.61 -7.02
N GLU A 19 47.66 -11.72 -7.73
CA GLU A 19 46.95 -12.00 -8.99
C GLU A 19 45.43 -12.08 -8.81
N ARG A 20 44.98 -12.67 -7.70
CA ARG A 20 43.56 -12.71 -7.33
C ARG A 20 43.03 -11.33 -6.98
N LEU A 21 43.80 -10.55 -6.22
CA LEU A 21 43.39 -9.19 -5.88
C LEU A 21 43.25 -8.32 -7.14
N LEU A 22 44.19 -8.42 -8.09
CA LEU A 22 44.15 -7.67 -9.34
C LEU A 22 42.88 -7.97 -10.16
N SER A 23 42.43 -9.23 -10.22
CA SER A 23 41.20 -9.60 -10.92
C SER A 23 39.92 -9.17 -10.21
N LEU A 24 39.98 -8.91 -8.90
CA LEU A 24 38.84 -8.49 -8.07
C LEU A 24 38.72 -6.97 -7.89
N ILE A 25 39.78 -6.20 -8.14
CA ILE A 25 39.72 -4.73 -7.99
C ILE A 25 38.59 -4.08 -8.80
N PRO A 26 38.29 -4.47 -10.06
CA PRO A 26 37.15 -3.94 -10.80
C PRO A 26 35.79 -4.21 -10.15
N SER A 27 35.67 -5.23 -9.28
CA SER A 27 34.44 -5.50 -8.53
C SER A 27 34.42 -4.88 -7.13
N TYR A 28 35.57 -4.53 -6.57
CA TYR A 28 35.70 -3.94 -5.21
C TYR A 28 35.82 -2.41 -5.21
N ILE A 29 36.33 -1.82 -6.27
CA ILE A 29 36.58 -0.39 -6.39
C ILE A 29 35.65 0.21 -7.45
N PRO A 30 34.92 1.29 -7.14
CA PRO A 30 34.10 1.97 -8.15
C PRO A 30 34.95 2.43 -9.34
N ASP A 31 34.49 2.19 -10.57
CA ASP A 31 35.24 2.51 -11.78
C ASP A 31 35.74 3.97 -11.86
N ARG A 32 35.00 4.92 -11.25
CA ARG A 32 35.39 6.35 -11.21
C ARG A 32 36.71 6.60 -10.47
N GLU A 33 37.07 5.72 -9.54
CA GLU A 33 38.31 5.80 -8.76
C GLU A 33 39.49 5.14 -9.50
N ILE A 34 39.21 4.34 -10.53
CA ILE A 34 40.22 3.71 -11.38
C ILE A 34 40.53 4.69 -12.52
N THR A 35 41.52 5.53 -12.28
CA THR A 35 41.97 6.56 -13.23
C THR A 35 43.39 6.26 -13.69
N ALA A 36 43.87 6.95 -14.74
CA ALA A 36 45.27 6.84 -15.16
C ALA A 36 46.27 7.14 -14.02
N SER A 37 45.88 8.00 -13.06
CA SER A 37 46.70 8.32 -11.89
C SER A 37 46.63 7.27 -10.78
N ARG A 38 45.51 6.54 -10.67
CA ARG A 38 45.21 5.47 -9.70
C ARG A 38 44.81 4.20 -10.43
N SER A 39 45.78 3.57 -11.08
CA SER A 39 45.57 2.33 -11.83
C SER A 39 45.20 1.16 -10.92
N VAL A 40 44.76 0.05 -11.52
CA VAL A 40 44.43 -1.21 -10.82
C VAL A 40 45.60 -1.68 -9.98
N GLU A 41 46.83 -1.59 -10.49
CA GLU A 41 48.05 -1.98 -9.80
C GLU A 41 48.33 -1.10 -8.58
N LYS A 42 48.09 0.22 -8.68
CA LYS A 42 48.21 1.14 -7.53
C LYS A 42 47.15 0.87 -6.47
N TRP A 43 45.91 0.58 -6.88
CA TRP A 43 44.86 0.17 -5.96
C TRP A 43 45.19 -1.13 -5.24
N ALA A 44 45.79 -2.11 -5.93
CA ALA A 44 46.27 -3.35 -5.32
C ALA A 44 47.26 -3.06 -4.19
N HIS A 45 48.24 -2.18 -4.43
CA HIS A 45 49.21 -1.76 -3.42
C HIS A 45 48.54 -1.09 -2.21
N PHE A 46 47.58 -0.18 -2.43
CA PHE A 46 46.85 0.46 -1.34
C PHE A 46 46.00 -0.52 -0.53
N ILE A 47 45.35 -1.48 -1.18
CA ILE A 47 44.54 -2.51 -0.53
C ILE A 47 45.43 -3.46 0.27
N MET A 48 46.57 -3.89 -0.27
CA MET A 48 47.54 -4.72 0.43
C MET A 48 48.13 -4.02 1.65
N ALA A 49 48.49 -2.74 1.52
CA ALA A 49 49.00 -1.94 2.64
C ALA A 49 47.95 -1.81 3.76
N ALA A 50 46.69 -1.54 3.41
CA ALA A 50 45.58 -1.48 4.36
C ALA A 50 45.35 -2.85 5.04
N HIS A 51 45.38 -3.93 4.27
CA HIS A 51 45.15 -5.29 4.77
C HIS A 51 46.25 -5.80 5.69
N LYS A 52 47.50 -5.37 5.49
CA LYS A 52 48.63 -5.71 6.39
C LYS A 52 48.57 -4.92 7.70
N LYS A 53 48.07 -3.69 7.65
CA LYS A 53 47.98 -2.78 8.80
C LYS A 53 46.73 -3.04 9.67
N SER A 54 45.72 -3.73 9.13
CA SER A 54 44.44 -3.89 9.80
C SER A 54 44.48 -4.90 10.95
N ILE A 55 43.77 -4.55 12.03
CA ILE A 55 43.68 -5.36 13.25
C ILE A 55 42.96 -6.69 13.00
N TYR A 56 41.95 -6.71 12.11
CA TYR A 56 41.22 -7.93 11.77
C TYR A 56 42.11 -8.98 11.10
N THR A 57 43.11 -8.57 10.31
CA THR A 57 44.08 -9.48 9.70
C THR A 57 45.10 -9.99 10.73
N GLN A 58 45.62 -9.09 11.57
CA GLN A 58 46.65 -9.43 12.57
C GLN A 58 46.13 -10.34 13.67
N LYS A 59 44.88 -10.14 14.09
CA LYS A 59 44.22 -10.92 15.16
C LYS A 59 43.30 -12.02 14.64
N ARG A 60 43.27 -12.25 13.32
CA ARG A 60 42.43 -13.26 12.64
C ARG A 60 40.98 -13.26 13.14
N PHE A 61 40.32 -12.11 13.00
CA PHE A 61 38.91 -11.99 13.39
C PHE A 61 38.02 -12.91 12.55
N ASP A 62 36.91 -13.37 13.14
CA ASP A 62 35.84 -14.03 12.39
C ASP A 62 35.39 -13.12 11.22
N PRO A 63 35.41 -13.59 9.97
CA PRO A 63 34.90 -12.84 8.81
C PRO A 63 33.50 -12.26 9.02
N GLN A 64 32.65 -12.91 9.81
CA GLN A 64 31.32 -12.42 10.14
C GLN A 64 31.35 -11.12 10.95
N LYS A 65 32.30 -10.98 11.87
CA LYS A 65 32.51 -9.75 12.65
C LYS A 65 33.01 -8.60 11.77
N VAL A 66 33.88 -8.90 10.81
CA VAL A 66 34.35 -7.90 9.84
C VAL A 66 33.21 -7.45 8.91
N LYS A 67 32.30 -8.35 8.52
CA LYS A 67 31.05 -7.97 7.80
C LYS A 67 30.20 -7.01 8.63
N GLU A 68 30.02 -7.28 9.92
CA GLU A 68 29.26 -6.39 10.82
C GLU A 68 29.90 -5.00 10.91
N GLU A 69 31.23 -4.92 11.03
CA GLU A 69 31.97 -3.64 11.03
C GLU A 69 31.81 -2.85 9.73
N VAL A 70 31.80 -3.53 8.57
CA VAL A 70 31.54 -2.88 7.26
C VAL A 70 30.13 -2.29 7.19
N VAL A 71 29.13 -3.04 7.68
CA VAL A 71 27.74 -2.58 7.73
C VAL A 71 27.59 -1.42 8.70
N ASP A 72 28.25 -1.48 9.85
CA ASP A 72 28.26 -0.39 10.82
C ASP A 72 28.95 0.87 10.27
N PHE A 73 30.06 0.71 9.56
CA PHE A 73 30.70 1.80 8.85
C PHE A 73 29.75 2.45 7.83
N ALA A 74 29.10 1.64 6.99
CA ALA A 74 28.13 2.11 6.00
C ALA A 74 26.95 2.84 6.66
N ARG A 75 26.43 2.31 7.77
CA ARG A 75 25.33 2.92 8.56
C ARG A 75 25.68 4.34 9.03
N HIS A 76 26.94 4.60 9.40
CA HIS A 76 27.36 5.90 9.89
C HIS A 76 27.85 6.85 8.79
N LYS A 77 28.48 6.32 7.74
CA LYS A 77 29.15 7.13 6.71
C LYS A 77 28.34 7.32 5.42
N TRP A 78 27.37 6.44 5.15
CA TRP A 78 26.54 6.49 3.95
C TRP A 78 25.04 6.54 4.30
N PRO A 79 24.57 7.63 4.93
CA PRO A 79 23.16 7.79 5.29
C PRO A 79 22.21 7.65 4.08
N LEU A 80 22.69 8.03 2.89
CA LEU A 80 21.95 7.92 1.63
C LEU A 80 21.79 6.47 1.13
N LEU A 81 22.63 5.52 1.53
CA LEU A 81 22.54 4.13 1.08
C LEU A 81 21.33 3.38 1.66
N PHE A 82 20.82 3.85 2.80
CA PHE A 82 19.62 3.33 3.47
C PHE A 82 18.38 4.23 3.24
N SER A 83 18.49 5.18 2.32
CA SER A 83 17.44 6.15 2.01
C SER A 83 16.65 5.73 0.77
N ARG A 84 15.35 6.05 0.77
CA ARG A 84 14.50 5.96 -0.42
C ARG A 84 14.48 7.33 -1.09
N PHE A 85 14.82 7.37 -2.37
CA PHE A 85 14.83 8.61 -3.14
C PHE A 85 13.47 8.85 -3.78
N TYR A 86 13.02 10.09 -3.72
CA TYR A 86 11.80 10.54 -4.37
C TYR A 86 12.10 11.82 -5.13
N GLU A 87 11.65 11.91 -6.38
CA GLU A 87 11.66 13.17 -7.11
C GLU A 87 10.58 14.09 -6.52
N ALA A 88 10.99 15.29 -6.10
CA ALA A 88 10.10 16.29 -5.54
C ALA A 88 10.50 17.69 -6.00
N PHE A 89 9.51 18.50 -6.38
CA PHE A 89 9.67 19.86 -6.86
C PHE A 89 9.19 20.84 -5.79
N LYS A 90 10.05 21.76 -5.35
CA LYS A 90 9.64 22.85 -4.45
C LYS A 90 8.84 23.89 -5.25
N PHE A 91 7.77 24.43 -4.68
CA PHE A 91 6.98 25.50 -5.30
C PHE A 91 7.78 26.82 -5.33
N SER A 92 8.72 26.97 -6.26
CA SER A 92 9.42 28.22 -6.62
C SER A 92 10.18 28.01 -7.94
N VAL A 93 10.10 28.98 -8.85
CA VAL A 93 10.64 28.92 -10.22
C VAL A 93 12.17 28.95 -10.21
N TYR A 94 12.86 27.82 -10.44
CA TYR A 94 14.23 27.75 -11.01
C TYR A 94 14.57 26.33 -11.53
N PHE A 95 15.45 26.29 -12.54
CA PHE A 95 16.13 25.10 -13.08
C PHE A 95 17.23 24.62 -12.10
N VAL A 96 17.42 23.30 -11.96
CA VAL A 96 18.46 22.71 -11.09
C VAL A 96 19.57 22.11 -11.96
N ASP A 97 20.80 22.54 -11.66
CA ASP A 97 22.11 22.10 -12.15
C ASP A 97 22.48 20.70 -11.59
N GLU A 98 23.33 19.95 -12.31
CA GLU A 98 23.82 18.57 -12.09
C GLU A 98 24.62 18.34 -10.78
N GLN A 99 24.63 19.28 -9.83
CA GLN A 99 25.42 19.17 -8.61
C GLN A 99 24.55 18.71 -7.43
N GLU A 100 24.79 17.48 -6.95
CA GLU A 100 24.12 16.78 -5.83
C GLU A 100 24.26 17.49 -4.47
N GLN A 101 23.84 18.74 -4.33
CA GLN A 101 23.87 19.46 -3.06
C GLN A 101 22.61 19.18 -2.23
N VAL A 102 22.80 18.92 -0.93
CA VAL A 102 21.71 18.81 0.04
C VAL A 102 21.09 20.20 0.25
N LEU A 103 19.91 20.43 -0.33
CA LEU A 103 19.22 21.72 -0.30
C LEU A 103 18.50 21.99 1.03
N LEU A 104 18.06 20.93 1.71
CA LEU A 104 17.33 21.01 2.97
C LEU A 104 17.47 19.68 3.73
N GLU A 105 17.91 19.76 4.98
CA GLU A 105 17.94 18.64 5.91
C GLU A 105 17.06 18.98 7.12
N LEU A 106 16.07 18.12 7.42
CA LEU A 106 15.17 18.27 8.55
C LEU A 106 15.26 17.03 9.44
N SER A 107 15.49 17.24 10.73
CA SER A 107 15.42 16.15 11.70
C SER A 107 13.97 15.88 12.12
N PHE A 108 13.63 14.62 12.42
CA PHE A 108 12.27 14.25 12.83
C PHE A 108 11.73 15.05 14.03
N PRO A 109 12.53 15.38 15.07
CA PRO A 109 12.09 16.25 16.16
C PRO A 109 11.69 17.67 15.76
N GLU A 110 12.23 18.18 14.64
CA GLU A 110 11.89 19.49 14.11
C GLU A 110 10.54 19.48 13.40
N ILE A 111 10.06 18.34 12.92
CA ILE A 111 8.79 18.24 12.22
C ILE A 111 7.64 18.30 13.25
N THR A 112 6.73 19.24 13.05
CA THR A 112 5.55 19.47 13.90
C THR A 112 4.29 18.91 13.27
N ALA A 113 4.14 19.04 11.96
CA ALA A 113 3.02 18.48 11.21
C ALA A 113 3.43 18.09 9.79
N VAL A 114 2.71 17.12 9.24
CA VAL A 114 2.80 16.74 7.82
C VAL A 114 1.39 16.80 7.25
N SER A 115 1.15 17.71 6.32
CA SER A 115 -0.18 17.96 5.74
C SER A 115 -0.16 17.83 4.22
N ARG A 116 -1.33 17.56 3.63
CA ARG A 116 -1.52 17.51 2.18
C ARG A 116 -2.29 18.76 1.76
N LYS A 117 -1.91 19.38 0.64
CA LYS A 117 -2.82 20.33 -0.02
C LYS A 117 -3.83 19.57 -0.88
N LEU A 118 -5.11 19.90 -0.73
CA LEU A 118 -6.24 19.19 -1.34
C LEU A 118 -6.25 19.23 -2.88
N GLN A 119 -5.56 20.19 -3.49
CA GLN A 119 -5.42 20.37 -4.93
C GLN A 119 -3.95 20.20 -5.34
N GLY A 120 -3.57 18.99 -5.72
CA GLY A 120 -2.25 18.67 -6.27
C GLY A 120 -1.55 17.51 -5.56
N GLN A 121 -0.66 16.82 -6.28
CA GLN A 121 0.24 15.80 -5.75
C GLN A 121 1.33 16.46 -4.89
N SER A 122 0.95 17.10 -3.79
CA SER A 122 1.86 17.88 -2.96
C SER A 122 1.69 17.58 -1.47
N PHE A 123 2.79 17.63 -0.73
CA PHE A 123 2.84 17.49 0.72
C PHE A 123 3.56 18.69 1.33
N THR A 124 3.20 19.02 2.57
CA THR A 124 3.80 20.12 3.32
C THR A 124 4.35 19.61 4.64
N LEU A 125 5.61 19.93 4.91
CA LEU A 125 6.26 19.71 6.20
C LEU A 125 6.25 21.01 6.98
N ALA A 126 5.52 21.04 8.09
CA ALA A 126 5.61 22.13 9.05
C ALA A 126 6.72 21.81 10.05
N THR A 127 7.55 22.81 10.33
CA THR A 127 8.64 22.69 11.29
C THR A 127 8.33 23.44 12.59
N ILE A 128 9.12 23.14 13.61
CA ILE A 128 9.13 23.78 14.91
C ILE A 128 9.47 25.28 14.85
N LYS A 129 10.13 25.71 13.75
CA LYS A 129 10.46 27.12 13.48
C LYS A 129 9.26 27.90 12.95
N GLY A 130 8.17 27.22 12.58
CA GLY A 130 7.03 27.81 11.91
C GLY A 130 7.15 27.84 10.39
N ASP A 131 8.26 27.32 9.84
CA ASP A 131 8.44 27.20 8.39
C ASP A 131 7.58 26.04 7.85
N GLU A 132 6.93 26.28 6.72
CA GLU A 132 6.20 25.27 5.96
C GLU A 132 6.91 25.03 4.62
N TYR A 133 7.35 23.78 4.40
CA TYR A 133 7.99 23.37 3.16
C TYR A 133 7.00 22.55 2.34
N THR A 134 6.45 23.14 1.29
CA THR A 134 5.57 22.45 0.34
C THR A 134 6.36 21.91 -0.85
N PHE A 135 6.18 20.61 -1.10
CA PHE A 135 6.80 19.88 -2.20
C PHE A 135 5.72 19.22 -3.07
N THR A 136 5.94 19.18 -4.38
CA THR A 136 5.10 18.48 -5.35
C THR A 136 5.84 17.22 -5.80
N SER A 137 5.21 16.06 -5.71
CA SER A 137 5.77 14.78 -6.14
C SER A 137 4.65 13.82 -6.51
N ASN A 138 4.81 13.05 -7.59
CA ASN A 138 3.89 11.97 -7.95
C ASN A 138 3.71 10.94 -6.83
N ASN A 139 4.69 10.87 -5.91
CA ASN A 139 4.72 9.98 -4.75
C ASN A 139 4.40 10.72 -3.43
N ALA A 140 3.70 11.87 -3.47
CA ALA A 140 3.44 12.68 -2.28
C ALA A 140 2.71 11.92 -1.15
N GLU A 141 1.82 10.97 -1.49
CA GLU A 141 1.14 10.11 -0.50
C GLU A 141 2.13 9.15 0.17
N ASP A 142 2.91 8.41 -0.62
CA ASP A 142 3.96 7.53 -0.12
C ASP A 142 4.98 8.26 0.78
N ILE A 143 5.43 9.44 0.37
CA ILE A 143 6.41 10.24 1.14
C ILE A 143 5.80 10.65 2.48
N ARG A 144 4.56 11.18 2.47
CA ARG A 144 3.86 11.56 3.69
C ARG A 144 3.72 10.37 4.63
N ASP A 145 3.21 9.26 4.13
CA ASP A 145 2.90 8.09 4.95
C ASP A 145 4.18 7.47 5.51
N LEU A 146 5.28 7.50 4.75
CA LEU A 146 6.60 7.11 5.23
C LEU A 146 7.08 8.02 6.37
N VAL A 147 7.03 9.35 6.20
CA VAL A 147 7.43 10.32 7.24
C VAL A 147 6.58 10.17 8.50
N VAL A 148 5.26 10.01 8.36
CA VAL A 148 4.33 9.78 9.47
C VAL A 148 4.68 8.48 10.19
N THR A 149 4.92 7.39 9.45
CA THR A 149 5.33 6.09 10.00
C THR A 149 6.61 6.21 10.83
N PHE A 150 7.61 6.96 10.33
CA PHE A 150 8.83 7.22 11.09
C PHE A 150 8.58 8.07 12.33
N LEU A 151 7.79 9.15 12.24
CA LEU A 151 7.45 9.99 13.39
C LEU A 151 6.76 9.17 14.49
N GLU A 152 5.78 8.35 14.15
CA GLU A 152 5.07 7.50 15.10
C GLU A 152 5.98 6.40 15.68
N GLY A 153 6.72 5.69 14.83
CA GLY A 153 7.64 4.63 15.25
C GLY A 153 8.81 5.15 16.10
N LEU A 154 9.26 6.38 15.86
CA LEU A 154 10.26 7.05 16.69
C LEU A 154 9.67 7.50 18.02
N ARG A 155 8.43 8.04 18.05
CA ARG A 155 7.76 8.38 19.32
C ARG A 155 7.60 7.16 20.21
N LYS A 156 7.07 6.06 19.67
CA LYS A 156 6.88 4.81 20.43
C LYS A 156 8.18 4.32 21.09
N ARG A 157 9.31 4.41 20.39
CA ARG A 157 10.60 3.90 20.88
C ARG A 157 11.44 4.94 21.63
N SER A 158 11.02 6.20 21.66
CA SER A 158 11.77 7.29 22.26
C SER A 158 11.88 7.13 23.78
N LYS A 159 13.03 7.54 24.32
CA LYS A 159 13.25 7.70 25.76
C LYS A 159 13.21 9.15 26.22
N PHE A 160 12.85 10.08 25.33
CA PHE A 160 12.96 11.51 25.57
C PHE A 160 11.59 12.17 25.51
N VAL A 161 11.17 12.78 26.62
CA VAL A 161 9.91 13.54 26.71
C VAL A 161 10.16 14.96 27.19
N VAL A 162 9.32 15.90 26.77
CA VAL A 162 9.40 17.31 27.18
C VAL A 162 8.16 17.68 27.97
N ALA A 163 8.35 18.30 29.14
CA ALA A 163 7.25 18.75 29.98
C ALA A 163 6.39 19.83 29.28
N LEU A 164 5.07 19.61 29.22
CA LEU A 164 4.07 20.52 28.66
C LEU A 164 3.60 21.59 29.66
N GLN A 165 3.68 21.27 30.94
CA GLN A 165 3.24 22.12 32.05
C GLN A 165 4.16 21.97 33.27
N ASP A 166 4.01 22.87 34.24
CA ASP A 166 4.71 22.77 35.51
C ASP A 166 4.05 21.69 36.37
N ASN A 167 4.88 20.86 37.03
CA ASN A 167 4.45 19.87 38.01
C ASN A 167 5.22 20.13 39.32
N PRO A 168 4.75 21.08 40.16
CA PRO A 168 5.36 21.31 41.47
C PRO A 168 5.10 20.13 42.39
N ASN A 169 6.11 19.74 43.18
CA ASN A 169 6.01 18.62 44.12
C ASN A 169 4.94 18.91 45.20
N PRO A 170 3.85 18.14 45.30
CA PRO A 170 2.77 18.44 46.25
C PRO A 170 3.08 18.06 47.72
N THR A 171 4.13 17.28 48.00
CA THR A 171 4.30 16.59 49.30
C THR A 171 5.67 16.69 49.99
N GLY A 172 6.57 17.59 49.55
CA GLY A 172 7.89 17.78 50.20
C GLY A 172 8.96 16.78 49.75
N GLU A 173 10.17 16.88 50.33
CA GLU A 173 11.42 16.27 49.83
C GLU A 173 11.46 14.72 49.80
N GLU A 174 10.48 14.02 50.38
CA GLU A 174 10.36 12.54 50.39
C GLU A 174 9.37 11.97 49.36
N SER A 175 8.85 12.79 48.45
CA SER A 175 7.84 12.38 47.46
C SER A 175 8.42 11.51 46.33
N THR A 176 7.71 10.45 45.94
CA THR A 176 8.03 9.64 44.74
C THR A 176 7.67 10.34 43.42
N PHE A 177 7.01 11.50 43.48
CA PHE A 177 6.60 12.25 42.29
C PHE A 177 7.71 13.16 41.76
N LEU A 178 7.91 13.15 40.44
CA LEU A 178 8.89 13.97 39.77
C LEU A 178 8.42 15.41 39.67
N SER A 179 9.21 16.34 40.22
CA SER A 179 9.00 17.77 39.99
C SER A 179 9.73 18.25 38.75
N PHE A 180 9.00 18.97 37.89
CA PHE A 180 9.55 19.55 36.68
C PHE A 180 8.83 20.83 36.31
N ARG A 181 9.53 21.69 35.57
CA ARG A 181 8.97 22.89 34.97
C ARG A 181 8.65 22.63 33.51
N LYS A 182 7.68 23.36 32.98
CA LYS A 182 7.34 23.37 31.56
C LYS A 182 8.58 23.58 30.71
N GLY A 183 8.80 22.64 29.79
CA GLY A 183 9.94 22.61 28.88
C GLY A 183 11.20 21.93 29.44
N ASP A 184 11.16 21.34 30.63
CA ASP A 184 12.22 20.44 31.10
C ASP A 184 12.23 19.17 30.23
N LEU A 185 13.43 18.68 29.91
CA LEU A 185 13.64 17.39 29.26
C LEU A 185 13.66 16.30 30.35
N ILE A 186 12.85 15.27 30.15
CA ILE A 186 12.75 14.13 31.05
C ILE A 186 13.16 12.87 30.28
N LEU A 187 14.08 12.11 30.86
CA LEU A 187 14.59 10.86 30.33
C LEU A 187 13.81 9.70 30.95
N LEU A 188 13.18 8.88 30.12
CA LEU A 188 12.51 7.66 30.54
C LEU A 188 13.56 6.60 30.88
N ASP A 189 13.46 6.01 32.07
CA ASP A 189 14.45 5.04 32.56
C ASP A 189 14.14 3.64 31.99
N GLN A 190 13.08 3.02 32.52
CA GLN A 190 12.61 1.66 32.16
C GLN A 190 11.54 1.65 31.05
N GLU A 191 10.94 2.80 30.76
CA GLU A 191 9.83 2.94 29.83
C GLU A 191 10.26 3.57 28.50
N THR A 192 9.39 3.49 27.51
CA THR A 192 9.52 4.18 26.23
C THR A 192 8.27 5.02 25.97
N GLY A 193 8.33 5.86 24.95
CA GLY A 193 7.20 6.70 24.55
C GLY A 193 5.93 5.90 24.26
N GLU A 194 6.02 4.61 23.91
CA GLU A 194 4.85 3.75 23.74
C GLU A 194 4.07 3.56 25.05
N GLN A 195 4.75 3.40 26.18
CA GLN A 195 4.09 3.36 27.50
C GLN A 195 3.50 4.73 27.84
N VAL A 196 4.25 5.81 27.64
CA VAL A 196 3.74 7.19 27.89
C VAL A 196 2.49 7.49 27.07
N LEU A 197 2.41 7.01 25.82
CA LEU A 197 1.25 7.24 24.95
C LEU A 197 0.03 6.38 25.30
N ASN A 198 0.21 5.27 26.02
CA ASN A 198 -0.86 4.30 26.31
C ASN A 198 -1.22 4.20 27.80
N SER A 199 -0.40 4.75 28.70
CA SER A 199 -0.56 4.70 30.16
C SER A 199 -0.84 6.10 30.72
N GLY A 200 -1.53 6.18 31.85
CA GLY A 200 -1.84 7.47 32.50
C GLY A 200 -0.66 8.10 33.25
N TRP A 201 0.37 7.30 33.56
CA TRP A 201 1.54 7.67 34.35
C TRP A 201 2.81 7.09 33.72
N ALA A 202 3.93 7.74 33.97
CA ALA A 202 5.25 7.31 33.52
C ALA A 202 6.33 7.66 34.55
N HIS A 203 7.48 6.99 34.45
CA HIS A 203 8.62 7.22 35.34
C HIS A 203 9.84 7.74 34.58
N GLY A 204 10.56 8.71 35.17
CA GLY A 204 11.75 9.26 34.52
C GLY A 204 12.58 10.19 35.38
N VAL A 205 13.64 10.72 34.74
CA VAL A 205 14.66 11.58 35.35
C VAL A 205 14.59 12.95 34.69
N ASN A 206 14.38 14.01 35.48
CA ASN A 206 14.46 15.38 34.98
C ASN A 206 15.92 15.76 34.76
N GLU A 207 16.30 16.06 33.52
CA GLU A 207 17.68 16.38 33.14
C GLU A 207 18.23 17.61 33.90
N ARG A 208 17.36 18.59 34.20
CA ARG A 208 17.76 19.85 34.85
C ARG A 208 18.01 19.68 36.34
N THR A 209 17.19 18.90 37.04
CA THR A 209 17.29 18.73 38.51
C THR A 209 17.99 17.43 38.91
N ASN A 210 18.19 16.52 37.96
CA ASN A 210 18.66 15.15 38.18
C ASN A 210 17.81 14.35 39.19
N GLN A 211 16.57 14.79 39.45
CA GLN A 211 15.62 14.08 40.29
C GLN A 211 14.91 13.01 39.47
N LYS A 212 14.61 11.88 40.11
CA LYS A 212 13.81 10.79 39.54
C LYS A 212 12.46 10.72 40.21
N GLY A 213 11.44 10.27 39.50
CA GLY A 213 10.12 10.05 40.07
C GLY A 213 9.05 9.80 39.02
N ASP A 214 7.84 9.57 39.51
CA ASP A 214 6.65 9.33 38.70
C ASP A 214 6.01 10.65 38.27
N PHE A 215 5.46 10.68 37.06
CA PHE A 215 4.74 11.83 36.54
C PHE A 215 3.55 11.42 35.65
N PRO A 216 2.49 12.26 35.59
CA PRO A 216 1.37 12.00 34.71
C PRO A 216 1.76 12.12 33.23
N ALA A 217 1.33 11.17 32.41
CA ALA A 217 1.66 11.14 30.99
C ALA A 217 1.05 12.32 30.21
N ASP A 218 -0.09 12.88 30.67
CA ASP A 218 -0.74 14.05 30.05
C ASP A 218 0.05 15.35 30.23
N CYS A 219 1.07 15.34 31.08
CA CYS A 219 1.93 16.49 31.36
C CYS A 219 3.14 16.58 30.44
N VAL A 220 3.36 15.62 29.53
CA VAL A 220 4.58 15.54 28.71
C VAL A 220 4.30 15.30 27.23
N TYR A 221 5.26 15.63 26.38
CA TYR A 221 5.25 15.34 24.95
C TYR A 221 6.42 14.44 24.58
N VAL A 222 6.14 13.32 23.92
CA VAL A 222 7.17 12.37 23.47
C VAL A 222 7.87 12.88 22.20
N LEU A 223 9.19 13.07 22.26
CA LEU A 223 9.98 13.50 21.11
C LEU A 223 10.21 12.33 20.13
N PRO A 224 10.05 12.50 18.81
CA PRO A 224 10.33 11.46 17.82
C PRO A 224 11.84 11.31 17.58
N THR A 225 12.58 10.79 18.56
CA THR A 225 14.03 10.54 18.46
C THR A 225 14.47 9.32 19.27
N MET A 226 15.50 8.63 18.78
CA MET A 226 16.19 7.56 19.52
C MET A 226 17.48 8.02 20.19
N THR A 227 18.00 9.18 19.77
CA THR A 227 19.23 9.78 20.30
C THR A 227 18.88 11.04 21.07
N ARG A 228 19.80 11.46 21.94
CA ARG A 228 19.63 12.68 22.74
C ARG A 228 19.36 13.87 21.80
N PRO A 229 18.24 14.59 21.95
CA PRO A 229 17.93 15.74 21.10
C PRO A 229 18.93 16.87 21.37
N GLN A 230 19.23 17.66 20.34
CA GLN A 230 20.04 18.87 20.51
C GLN A 230 19.30 19.90 21.37
N GLN A 231 20.04 20.67 22.17
CA GLN A 231 19.47 21.60 23.16
C GLN A 231 18.58 22.67 22.52
N ASP A 232 18.91 23.11 21.30
CA ASP A 232 18.15 24.09 20.54
C ASP A 232 16.76 23.58 20.12
N ILE A 233 16.63 22.30 19.77
CA ILE A 233 15.35 21.64 19.47
C ILE A 233 14.46 21.63 20.71
N VAL A 234 15.02 21.31 21.88
CA VAL A 234 14.28 21.28 23.16
C VAL A 234 13.76 22.68 23.51
N VAL A 235 14.60 23.71 23.40
CA VAL A 235 14.23 25.12 23.66
C VAL A 235 13.20 25.65 22.65
N ARG A 236 13.32 25.30 21.37
CA ARG A 236 12.35 25.70 20.34
C ARG A 236 11.01 24.99 20.54
N ARG A 237 11.01 23.73 20.98
CA ARG A 237 9.77 22.98 21.30
C ARG A 237 9.05 23.61 22.47
N LYS A 238 9.79 24.04 23.50
CA LYS A 238 9.25 24.81 24.63
C LYS A 238 8.49 26.07 24.17
N THR A 239 8.99 26.76 23.16
CA THR A 239 8.37 27.98 22.61
C THR A 239 7.12 27.65 21.77
N TYR A 240 7.20 26.65 20.90
CA TYR A 240 6.07 26.18 20.11
C TYR A 240 4.91 25.64 20.97
N LEU A 241 5.23 24.85 22.01
CA LEU A 241 4.26 24.29 22.95
C LEU A 241 3.61 25.35 23.85
N LYS A 242 4.27 26.48 24.14
CA LYS A 242 3.61 27.64 24.77
C LYS A 242 2.46 28.17 23.90
N ARG A 243 2.67 28.28 22.58
CA ARG A 243 1.66 28.73 21.61
C ARG A 243 0.48 27.77 21.52
N LEU A 244 0.74 26.46 21.55
CA LEU A 244 -0.29 25.41 21.57
C LEU A 244 -1.04 25.32 22.92
N SER A 245 -0.37 25.50 24.06
CA SER A 245 -1.04 25.39 25.38
C SER A 245 -2.12 26.45 25.63
N LEU A 246 -2.05 27.60 24.95
CA LEU A 246 -3.13 28.59 24.93
C LEU A 246 -4.37 28.07 24.21
N ILE A 247 -4.20 27.17 23.23
CA ILE A 247 -5.27 26.53 22.45
C ILE A 247 -5.83 25.30 23.21
N PHE A 248 -4.97 24.55 23.91
CA PHE A 248 -5.37 23.35 24.66
C PHE A 248 -6.07 23.61 26.00
N ARG A 249 -5.89 24.79 26.62
CA ARG A 249 -6.54 25.12 27.91
C ARG A 249 -8.07 25.28 27.80
N GLU A 250 -8.61 25.39 26.58
CA GLU A 250 -10.05 25.36 26.29
C GLU A 250 -10.63 23.94 26.21
N TYR A 251 -9.80 22.88 26.22
CA TYR A 251 -10.24 21.50 25.95
C TYR A 251 -10.63 20.65 27.18
N LYS A 252 -10.48 21.13 28.42
CA LYS A 252 -10.63 20.29 29.65
C LYS A 252 -11.98 20.39 30.40
N ASN A 253 -12.99 21.08 29.87
CA ASN A 253 -14.33 21.15 30.47
C ASN A 253 -15.37 20.34 29.67
N VAL A 254 -15.47 19.04 29.94
CA VAL A 254 -16.16 18.08 29.05
C VAL A 254 -17.14 17.22 29.84
N ILE A 255 -18.45 17.46 29.60
CA ILE A 255 -19.57 16.49 29.42
C ILE A 255 -20.95 17.18 29.54
N THR A 256 -21.08 18.32 30.23
CA THR A 256 -22.30 19.16 30.16
C THR A 256 -22.21 20.31 29.16
N GLY A 257 -21.01 20.55 28.61
CA GLY A 257 -20.70 21.69 27.77
C GLY A 257 -20.39 21.37 26.31
N HIS A 258 -20.80 20.24 25.72
CA HIS A 258 -20.45 19.94 24.31
C HIS A 258 -21.48 20.38 23.26
N PHE A 259 -22.72 20.66 23.68
CA PHE A 259 -23.70 21.34 22.86
C PHE A 259 -23.52 22.87 22.95
N HIS A 260 -23.65 23.59 21.83
CA HIS A 260 -23.72 25.04 21.89
C HIS A 260 -24.97 25.46 22.68
N ARG A 261 -24.82 26.40 23.62
CA ARG A 261 -25.90 26.87 24.51
C ARG A 261 -26.44 28.22 24.03
N VAL A 262 -26.82 28.35 22.76
CA VAL A 262 -27.52 29.53 22.19
C VAL A 262 -28.24 29.01 20.93
N MET A 263 -29.56 28.87 20.82
CA MET A 263 -30.59 29.91 20.90
C MET A 263 -31.84 29.40 21.63
N VAL A 264 -32.07 29.89 22.86
CA VAL A 264 -33.44 30.07 23.35
C VAL A 264 -33.80 31.51 22.99
N THR A 265 -34.23 31.74 21.75
CA THR A 265 -35.14 32.87 21.53
C THR A 265 -36.37 32.56 22.36
N LYS A 266 -36.65 33.41 23.35
CA LYS A 266 -37.88 33.39 24.14
C LYS A 266 -39.07 33.30 23.18
N ASN A 267 -39.57 32.09 22.91
CA ASN A 267 -40.94 31.79 22.53
C ASN A 267 -41.13 30.26 22.40
N ARG A 268 -41.94 29.71 23.33
CA ARG A 268 -42.68 28.43 23.31
C ARG A 268 -41.96 27.16 22.81
N GLY A 269 -41.48 26.36 23.76
CA GLY A 269 -41.10 24.94 23.58
C GLY A 269 -39.70 24.64 24.09
N LYS A 270 -39.54 23.72 25.05
CA LYS A 270 -38.21 23.25 25.51
C LYS A 270 -37.68 22.22 24.51
N ASP A 271 -37.27 22.66 23.32
CA ASP A 271 -36.72 21.73 22.34
C ASP A 271 -35.30 21.32 22.74
N LYS A 272 -35.13 20.03 23.02
CA LYS A 272 -33.85 19.44 23.42
C LYS A 272 -32.96 19.37 22.16
N LEU A 273 -31.79 20.02 22.19
CA LEU A 273 -30.87 20.02 21.05
C LEU A 273 -30.41 18.60 20.63
N TRP A 274 -30.51 17.62 21.53
CA TRP A 274 -30.15 16.22 21.32
C TRP A 274 -31.29 15.31 20.87
N SER A 275 -32.53 15.80 20.73
CA SER A 275 -33.67 15.02 20.23
C SER A 275 -34.00 15.36 18.77
N CYS A 276 -34.76 14.50 18.08
CA CYS A 276 -35.12 14.69 16.68
C CYS A 276 -35.84 16.02 16.43
N THR A 277 -35.45 16.71 15.34
CA THR A 277 -36.07 17.95 14.89
C THR A 277 -36.27 17.93 13.38
N ARG A 278 -37.33 18.60 12.89
CA ARG A 278 -37.56 18.85 11.45
C ARG A 278 -37.01 20.20 10.98
N GLU A 279 -36.45 20.98 11.89
CA GLU A 279 -35.75 22.22 11.56
C GLU A 279 -34.28 21.94 11.19
N PRO A 280 -33.79 22.48 10.06
CA PRO A 280 -32.37 22.37 9.69
C PRO A 280 -31.46 23.00 10.73
N LEU A 281 -30.33 22.35 11.00
CA LEU A 281 -29.29 22.91 11.83
C LEU A 281 -28.70 24.17 11.19
N LYS A 282 -28.60 25.24 11.97
CA LYS A 282 -27.93 26.50 11.58
C LYS A 282 -26.46 26.55 12.01
N GLN A 283 -26.09 25.70 12.97
CA GLN A 283 -24.73 25.56 13.48
C GLN A 283 -24.46 24.08 13.81
N PRO A 284 -23.19 23.66 13.82
CA PRO A 284 -22.79 22.31 14.25
C PRO A 284 -23.23 22.02 15.68
N LEU A 285 -23.48 20.74 16.00
CA LEU A 285 -23.83 20.30 17.34
C LEU A 285 -22.62 20.41 18.28
N LEU A 286 -21.43 20.03 17.80
CA LEU A 286 -20.22 19.95 18.60
C LEU A 286 -19.44 21.27 18.62
N LYS A 287 -19.12 21.75 19.82
CA LYS A 287 -18.31 22.96 20.01
C LYS A 287 -16.98 22.97 19.25
N LYS A 288 -16.29 21.82 19.16
CA LYS A 288 -15.02 21.68 18.42
C LYS A 288 -15.15 21.97 16.92
N VAL A 289 -16.34 21.80 16.36
CA VAL A 289 -16.62 22.05 14.95
C VAL A 289 -17.05 23.51 14.77
N VAL A 290 -17.80 24.07 15.72
CA VAL A 290 -18.16 25.50 15.74
C VAL A 290 -16.92 26.40 15.74
N SER A 291 -15.85 26.01 16.42
CA SER A 291 -14.58 26.76 16.45
C SER A 291 -13.79 26.75 15.13
N HIS A 292 -14.22 25.97 14.14
CA HIS A 292 -13.61 25.89 12.82
C HIS A 292 -14.59 26.38 11.76
N GLU A 293 -14.45 27.65 11.36
CA GLU A 293 -15.40 28.33 10.46
C GLU A 293 -15.62 27.59 9.13
N GLU A 294 -14.55 27.07 8.52
CA GLU A 294 -14.63 26.26 7.29
C GLU A 294 -15.39 24.93 7.49
N LEU A 295 -15.16 24.24 8.62
CA LEU A 295 -15.83 22.97 8.92
C LEU A 295 -17.27 23.17 9.38
N ALA A 296 -17.58 24.31 9.99
CA ALA A 296 -18.91 24.61 10.50
C ALA A 296 -19.95 24.72 9.38
N GLN A 297 -19.53 25.22 8.21
CA GLN A 297 -20.39 25.30 7.03
C GLN A 297 -20.71 23.91 6.45
N ASP A 298 -19.73 23.01 6.41
CA ASP A 298 -19.87 21.63 5.92
C ASP A 298 -20.58 20.70 6.92
N ALA A 299 -20.62 21.08 8.20
CA ALA A 299 -21.20 20.30 9.28
C ALA A 299 -22.72 20.40 9.39
N CYS A 300 -23.39 21.43 8.87
CA CYS A 300 -24.86 21.54 8.95
C CYS A 300 -25.58 20.72 7.88
N ILE A 301 -25.62 19.39 8.06
CA ILE A 301 -25.94 18.44 6.99
C ILE A 301 -27.45 18.25 6.83
N LEU A 302 -28.07 19.18 6.09
CA LEU A 302 -29.42 19.03 5.54
C LEU A 302 -29.65 17.69 4.78
N PRO A 303 -28.65 17.10 4.09
CA PRO A 303 -28.79 15.78 3.46
C PRO A 303 -29.26 14.64 4.36
N ILE A 304 -28.93 14.61 5.67
CA ILE A 304 -29.45 13.59 6.61
C ILE A 304 -30.97 13.65 6.66
N MET A 305 -31.52 14.85 6.82
CA MET A 305 -32.98 15.07 6.90
C MET A 305 -33.67 14.74 5.57
N LYS A 306 -33.02 15.05 4.43
CA LYS A 306 -33.51 14.69 3.10
C LYS A 306 -33.53 13.19 2.89
N TYR A 307 -32.51 12.46 3.36
CA TYR A 307 -32.46 11.00 3.28
C TYR A 307 -33.55 10.35 4.15
N MET A 308 -33.78 10.91 5.35
CA MET A 308 -34.82 10.43 6.26
C MET A 308 -36.25 10.80 5.83
N GLY A 309 -36.43 11.65 4.81
CA GLY A 309 -37.75 12.12 4.39
C GLY A 309 -38.34 13.21 5.30
N ASP A 310 -37.55 13.73 6.24
CA ASP A 310 -37.94 14.83 7.13
C ASP A 310 -37.84 16.21 6.46
N TYR A 311 -37.25 16.29 5.25
CA TYR A 311 -37.12 17.52 4.48
C TYR A 311 -37.39 17.30 2.97
N PRO A 312 -38.15 18.18 2.29
CA PRO A 312 -38.50 17.99 0.89
C PRO A 312 -37.28 17.97 -0.05
N SER A 313 -37.28 17.02 -0.99
CA SER A 313 -36.28 16.92 -2.06
C SER A 313 -36.94 17.18 -3.41
N LYS A 314 -36.43 18.16 -4.18
CA LYS A 314 -37.05 18.65 -5.43
C LYS A 314 -36.73 17.81 -6.69
N ARG A 315 -35.90 16.76 -6.60
CA ARG A 315 -35.41 15.98 -7.76
C ARG A 315 -35.27 14.50 -7.44
N THR A 316 -35.50 13.65 -8.45
CA THR A 316 -35.03 12.25 -8.49
C THR A 316 -33.51 12.23 -8.51
N ARG A 317 -32.90 11.64 -7.48
CA ARG A 317 -31.43 11.62 -7.27
C ARG A 317 -30.87 10.24 -7.54
N SER A 318 -29.56 10.14 -7.76
CA SER A 318 -28.91 8.82 -7.68
C SER A 318 -29.01 8.30 -6.24
N VAL A 319 -29.13 6.97 -6.09
CA VAL A 319 -29.37 6.30 -4.80
C VAL A 319 -28.35 6.70 -3.73
N ASN A 320 -27.09 6.94 -4.14
CA ASN A 320 -25.98 7.30 -3.26
C ASN A 320 -25.64 8.80 -3.23
N GLU A 321 -26.36 9.69 -3.93
CA GLU A 321 -26.04 11.12 -3.97
C GLU A 321 -26.11 11.77 -2.58
N LEU A 322 -27.15 11.42 -1.83
CA LEU A 322 -27.35 11.93 -0.47
C LEU A 322 -26.30 11.37 0.48
N THR A 323 -25.97 10.08 0.37
CA THR A 323 -24.94 9.47 1.21
C THR A 323 -23.55 10.03 0.92
N ASP A 324 -23.25 10.36 -0.33
CA ASP A 324 -22.00 11.05 -0.69
C ASP A 324 -21.93 12.41 0.02
N GLN A 325 -23.00 13.22 -0.05
CA GLN A 325 -23.09 14.52 0.64
C GLN A 325 -23.00 14.41 2.18
N ILE A 326 -23.48 13.31 2.77
CA ILE A 326 -23.45 13.10 4.22
C ILE A 326 -22.03 12.73 4.68
N PHE A 327 -21.34 11.83 3.98
CA PHE A 327 -20.12 11.21 4.51
C PHE A 327 -18.81 11.76 3.92
N GLU A 328 -18.82 12.38 2.74
CA GLU A 328 -17.59 12.82 2.07
C GLU A 328 -16.77 13.82 2.90
N GLY A 329 -17.43 14.77 3.57
CA GLY A 329 -16.76 15.73 4.46
C GLY A 329 -16.07 15.05 5.65
N ALA A 330 -16.78 14.13 6.31
CA ALA A 330 -16.26 13.40 7.48
C ALA A 330 -15.11 12.44 7.16
N LEU A 331 -15.05 11.93 5.93
CA LEU A 331 -13.94 11.11 5.47
C LEU A 331 -12.67 11.94 5.18
N LYS A 332 -12.83 13.24 4.87
CA LYS A 332 -11.71 14.17 4.63
C LYS A 332 -11.25 14.88 5.91
N ALA A 333 -12.15 15.14 6.86
CA ALA A 333 -11.87 15.89 8.09
C ALA A 333 -12.33 15.12 9.34
N GLU A 334 -11.38 14.73 10.19
CA GLU A 334 -11.63 13.96 11.42
C GLU A 334 -12.66 14.61 12.36
N PRO A 335 -12.65 15.93 12.62
CA PRO A 335 -13.61 16.54 13.56
C PRO A 335 -15.08 16.34 13.18
N LEU A 336 -15.36 16.16 11.88
CA LEU A 336 -16.71 15.95 11.36
C LEU A 336 -17.23 14.52 11.61
N LYS A 337 -16.37 13.54 11.89
CA LYS A 337 -16.82 12.14 12.13
C LYS A 337 -17.77 12.04 13.32
N ASP A 338 -17.37 12.62 14.45
CA ASP A 338 -18.23 12.67 15.64
C ASP A 338 -19.50 13.48 15.39
N GLU A 339 -19.41 14.55 14.60
CA GLU A 339 -20.56 15.39 14.24
C GLU A 339 -21.61 14.59 13.47
N ILE A 340 -21.19 13.75 12.50
CA ILE A 340 -22.10 12.83 11.79
C ILE A 340 -22.78 11.87 12.77
N TYR A 341 -22.02 11.24 13.65
CA TYR A 341 -22.58 10.33 14.66
C TYR A 341 -23.62 11.03 15.54
N CYS A 342 -23.29 12.22 16.03
CA CYS A 342 -24.19 13.02 16.87
C CYS A 342 -25.46 13.43 16.13
N GLN A 343 -25.37 13.85 14.87
CA GLN A 343 -26.54 14.23 14.07
C GLN A 343 -27.45 13.04 13.76
N ILE A 344 -26.88 11.89 13.40
CA ILE A 344 -27.68 10.67 13.14
C ILE A 344 -28.39 10.24 14.43
N ILE A 345 -27.68 10.17 15.55
CA ILE A 345 -28.28 9.76 16.84
C ILE A 345 -29.31 10.77 17.33
N LYS A 346 -29.08 12.08 17.13
CA LYS A 346 -30.08 13.12 17.40
C LYS A 346 -31.38 12.81 16.64
N GLN A 347 -31.30 12.53 15.35
CA GLN A 347 -32.48 12.22 14.53
C GLN A 347 -33.12 10.86 14.86
N LEU A 348 -32.41 9.95 15.53
CA LEU A 348 -32.95 8.69 16.05
C LEU A 348 -33.53 8.80 17.47
N THR A 349 -33.25 9.88 18.18
CA THR A 349 -33.71 10.08 19.56
C THR A 349 -35.09 10.74 19.54
N ASP A 350 -36.07 10.08 20.16
CA ASP A 350 -37.47 10.51 20.21
C ASP A 350 -38.11 10.73 18.81
N ASN A 351 -37.71 9.94 17.80
CA ASN A 351 -38.29 9.98 16.45
C ASN A 351 -39.25 8.80 16.21
N HIS A 352 -40.53 9.09 15.98
CA HIS A 352 -41.56 8.06 15.77
C HIS A 352 -41.99 7.88 14.31
N VAL A 353 -41.46 8.69 13.37
CA VAL A 353 -41.99 8.75 12.00
C VAL A 353 -41.01 8.15 11.00
N ASN A 354 -39.73 8.55 11.06
CA ASN A 354 -38.74 8.21 10.04
C ASN A 354 -37.51 7.50 10.62
N GLU A 355 -37.67 6.79 11.74
CA GLU A 355 -36.57 6.15 12.49
C GLU A 355 -35.80 5.13 11.63
N GLU A 356 -36.48 4.36 10.79
CA GLU A 356 -35.91 3.34 9.89
C GLU A 356 -34.78 3.88 9.00
N LYS A 357 -34.99 5.06 8.40
CA LYS A 357 -33.98 5.69 7.53
C LYS A 357 -32.78 6.21 8.30
N GLY A 358 -32.97 6.63 9.54
CA GLY A 358 -31.87 6.99 10.44
C GLY A 358 -31.00 5.78 10.78
N TRP A 359 -31.60 4.60 10.97
CA TRP A 359 -30.87 3.37 11.23
C TRP A 359 -30.07 2.87 10.03
N GLU A 360 -30.60 3.04 8.80
CA GLU A 360 -29.83 2.81 7.57
C GLU A 360 -28.57 3.67 7.54
N LEU A 361 -28.69 4.98 7.86
CA LEU A 361 -27.54 5.90 7.92
C LEU A 361 -26.55 5.52 9.03
N LEU A 362 -27.02 5.09 10.20
CA LEU A 362 -26.14 4.64 11.28
C LEU A 362 -25.38 3.37 10.88
N TRP A 363 -26.05 2.43 10.21
CA TRP A 363 -25.42 1.21 9.71
C TRP A 363 -24.34 1.50 8.65
N LEU A 364 -24.60 2.45 7.74
CA LEU A 364 -23.59 2.93 6.79
C LEU A 364 -22.42 3.60 7.52
N CYS A 365 -22.70 4.55 8.42
CA CYS A 365 -21.70 5.31 9.18
C CYS A 365 -20.73 4.38 9.95
N THR A 366 -21.27 3.39 10.66
CA THR A 366 -20.48 2.43 11.46
C THR A 366 -19.58 1.52 10.63
N GLY A 367 -19.82 1.40 9.31
CA GLY A 367 -18.92 0.70 8.39
C GLY A 367 -17.84 1.57 7.75
N LEU A 368 -17.92 2.90 7.90
CA LEU A 368 -16.99 3.83 7.30
C LEU A 368 -15.86 4.22 8.26
N PHE A 369 -16.19 4.63 9.47
CA PHE A 369 -15.21 5.09 10.45
C PHE A 369 -15.75 4.91 11.87
N PRO A 370 -14.89 4.64 12.87
CA PRO A 370 -15.33 4.60 14.25
C PRO A 370 -15.56 6.02 14.81
N PRO A 371 -16.40 6.18 15.85
CA PRO A 371 -16.45 7.42 16.62
C PRO A 371 -15.13 7.62 17.39
N SER A 372 -14.87 8.84 17.86
CA SER A 372 -13.71 9.12 18.72
C SER A 372 -13.80 8.35 20.04
N ASN A 373 -12.66 8.17 20.71
CA ASN A 373 -12.60 7.51 22.03
C ASN A 373 -13.51 8.17 23.08
N VAL A 374 -13.78 9.48 22.94
CA VAL A 374 -14.68 10.22 23.83
C VAL A 374 -16.14 9.87 23.54
N LEU A 375 -16.51 9.79 22.25
CA LEU A 375 -17.90 9.53 21.85
C LEU A 375 -18.26 8.03 21.90
N LEU A 376 -17.29 7.14 21.70
CA LEU A 376 -17.47 5.69 21.60
C LEU A 376 -18.35 5.08 22.72
N PRO A 377 -18.13 5.35 24.03
CA PRO A 377 -18.96 4.79 25.09
C PRO A 377 -20.45 5.20 24.99
N HIS A 378 -20.72 6.39 24.44
CA HIS A 378 -22.08 6.88 24.25
C HIS A 378 -22.77 6.17 23.09
N ILE A 379 -22.06 5.97 21.97
CA ILE A 379 -22.57 5.19 20.82
C ILE A 379 -22.88 3.76 21.26
N GLN A 380 -21.99 3.13 22.03
CA GLN A 380 -22.18 1.76 22.51
C GLN A 380 -23.40 1.65 23.43
N ARG A 381 -23.58 2.59 24.38
CA ARG A 381 -24.77 2.63 25.26
C ARG A 381 -26.06 2.88 24.46
N PHE A 382 -26.02 3.77 23.47
CA PHE A 382 -27.17 4.03 22.60
C PHE A 382 -27.62 2.74 21.88
N LEU A 383 -26.69 2.05 21.21
CA LEU A 383 -26.96 0.79 20.53
C LEU A 383 -27.47 -0.28 21.51
N GLN A 384 -26.85 -0.43 22.69
CA GLN A 384 -27.30 -1.36 23.73
C GLN A 384 -28.72 -1.07 24.21
N SER A 385 -29.08 0.20 24.40
CA SER A 385 -30.44 0.59 24.80
C SER A 385 -31.49 0.27 23.73
N LYS A 386 -31.06 0.20 22.47
CA LYS A 386 -31.87 -0.11 21.29
C LYS A 386 -31.64 -1.53 20.77
N LYS A 387 -31.22 -2.48 21.63
CA LYS A 387 -30.88 -3.88 21.25
C LYS A 387 -31.99 -4.64 20.51
N HIS A 388 -33.25 -4.21 20.65
CA HIS A 388 -34.40 -4.82 19.98
C HIS A 388 -34.52 -4.40 18.51
N HIS A 389 -33.86 -3.31 18.10
CA HIS A 389 -33.84 -2.90 16.70
C HIS A 389 -32.95 -3.85 15.88
N PRO A 390 -33.39 -4.37 14.73
CA PRO A 390 -32.66 -5.39 13.95
C PRO A 390 -31.22 -4.99 13.60
N LEU A 391 -30.98 -3.71 13.31
CA LEU A 391 -29.66 -3.20 12.91
C LEU A 391 -28.72 -2.89 14.10
N SER A 392 -29.20 -2.90 15.34
CA SER A 392 -28.40 -2.47 16.49
C SER A 392 -27.19 -3.37 16.75
N GLY A 393 -27.39 -4.69 16.74
CA GLY A 393 -26.31 -5.66 16.91
C GLY A 393 -25.26 -5.56 15.81
N ASP A 394 -25.72 -5.40 14.57
CA ASP A 394 -24.85 -5.26 13.39
C ASP A 394 -24.02 -3.97 13.46
N CYS A 395 -24.65 -2.84 13.81
CA CYS A 395 -23.96 -1.57 14.04
C CYS A 395 -22.87 -1.68 15.12
N MET A 396 -23.14 -2.38 16.23
CA MET A 396 -22.16 -2.59 17.29
C MET A 396 -20.94 -3.37 16.79
N GLN A 397 -21.17 -4.47 16.05
CA GLN A 397 -20.10 -5.26 15.45
C GLN A 397 -19.28 -4.46 14.44
N ARG A 398 -19.94 -3.63 13.62
CA ARG A 398 -19.31 -2.78 12.61
C ARG A 398 -18.43 -1.71 13.24
N VAL A 399 -18.85 -1.08 14.34
CA VAL A 399 -17.99 -0.16 15.12
C VAL A 399 -16.70 -0.86 15.57
N HIS A 400 -16.78 -2.08 16.11
CA HIS A 400 -15.59 -2.83 16.53
C HIS A 400 -14.70 -3.20 15.34
N LYS A 401 -15.28 -3.54 14.19
CA LYS A 401 -14.51 -3.79 12.95
C LYS A 401 -13.82 -2.52 12.45
N ALA A 402 -14.50 -1.38 12.45
CA ALA A 402 -13.94 -0.08 12.05
C ALA A 402 -12.79 0.36 12.98
N LEU A 403 -12.88 0.10 14.29
CA LEU A 403 -11.79 0.33 15.24
C LEU A 403 -10.55 -0.52 14.93
N ARG A 404 -10.73 -1.78 14.49
CA ARG A 404 -9.61 -2.69 14.16
C ARG A 404 -9.00 -2.41 12.78
N ASN A 405 -9.85 -2.15 11.78
CA ASN A 405 -9.42 -2.10 10.37
C ASN A 405 -9.04 -0.68 9.92
N GLY A 406 -9.41 0.35 10.68
CA GLY A 406 -9.23 1.75 10.35
C GLY A 406 -10.44 2.36 9.62
N SER A 407 -10.34 3.66 9.33
CA SER A 407 -11.37 4.37 8.55
C SER A 407 -11.23 4.12 7.06
N ARG A 408 -12.36 4.02 6.36
CA ARG A 408 -12.49 4.09 4.90
C ARG A 408 -12.00 5.46 4.38
N LYS A 409 -11.66 5.52 3.10
CA LYS A 409 -11.24 6.73 2.38
C LYS A 409 -12.38 7.34 1.53
N TYR A 410 -13.35 6.54 1.09
CA TYR A 410 -14.43 6.99 0.21
C TYR A 410 -15.83 6.73 0.81
N PRO A 411 -16.87 7.51 0.41
CA PRO A 411 -18.24 7.28 0.85
C PRO A 411 -18.76 5.87 0.48
N PRO A 412 -19.90 5.45 1.06
CA PRO A 412 -20.48 4.14 0.78
C PRO A 412 -20.68 3.90 -0.72
N HIS A 413 -20.31 2.70 -1.15
CA HIS A 413 -20.57 2.27 -2.52
C HIS A 413 -22.08 2.08 -2.75
N LEU A 414 -22.54 2.21 -4.00
CA LEU A 414 -23.96 2.05 -4.36
C LEU A 414 -24.56 0.76 -3.81
N VAL A 415 -23.82 -0.35 -3.94
CA VAL A 415 -24.22 -1.67 -3.45
C VAL A 415 -24.44 -1.69 -1.92
N GLU A 416 -23.63 -0.94 -1.16
CA GLU A 416 -23.80 -0.83 0.30
C GLU A 416 -25.10 -0.09 0.65
N VAL A 417 -25.44 0.96 -0.12
CA VAL A 417 -26.66 1.75 0.07
C VAL A 417 -27.90 0.96 -0.35
N GLU A 418 -27.87 0.29 -1.50
CA GLU A 418 -28.97 -0.54 -1.99
C GLU A 418 -29.26 -1.71 -1.02
N ALA A 419 -28.23 -2.40 -0.54
CA ALA A 419 -28.39 -3.53 0.37
C ALA A 419 -29.18 -3.13 1.63
N ILE A 420 -28.79 -2.04 2.29
CA ILE A 420 -29.45 -1.62 3.53
C ILE A 420 -30.83 -1.03 3.29
N GLN A 421 -31.06 -0.38 2.14
CA GLN A 421 -32.40 0.08 1.73
C GLN A 421 -33.37 -1.09 1.48
N HIS A 422 -32.84 -2.22 0.98
CA HIS A 422 -33.56 -3.49 0.86
C HIS A 422 -33.59 -4.32 2.15
N LYS A 423 -33.19 -3.73 3.30
CA LYS A 423 -33.19 -4.36 4.63
C LYS A 423 -32.30 -5.60 4.72
N THR A 424 -31.23 -5.63 3.93
CA THR A 424 -30.21 -6.68 3.96
C THR A 424 -28.87 -6.11 4.47
N THR A 425 -28.27 -6.79 5.45
CA THR A 425 -26.94 -6.41 5.98
C THR A 425 -25.81 -7.22 5.36
N GLN A 426 -26.14 -8.33 4.70
CA GLN A 426 -25.19 -9.18 3.98
C GLN A 426 -25.12 -8.75 2.52
N ILE A 427 -23.90 -8.53 2.03
CA ILE A 427 -23.66 -8.13 0.64
C ILE A 427 -22.87 -9.23 -0.04
N PHE A 428 -23.38 -9.74 -1.15
CA PHE A 428 -22.67 -10.71 -1.98
C PHE A 428 -22.16 -10.05 -3.25
N HIS A 429 -20.86 -10.17 -3.50
CA HIS A 429 -20.23 -9.69 -4.72
C HIS A 429 -19.80 -10.86 -5.61
N LYS A 430 -20.18 -10.81 -6.88
CA LYS A 430 -19.76 -11.81 -7.88
C LYS A 430 -18.28 -11.64 -8.21
N VAL A 431 -17.55 -12.74 -8.26
CA VAL A 431 -16.14 -12.85 -8.61
C VAL A 431 -15.98 -13.85 -9.75
N TYR A 432 -15.30 -13.44 -10.81
CA TYR A 432 -15.04 -14.23 -12.00
C TYR A 432 -13.66 -14.90 -11.94
N PHE A 433 -13.56 -16.09 -12.52
CA PHE A 433 -12.34 -16.89 -12.55
C PHE A 433 -11.85 -17.11 -14.00
N PRO A 434 -10.57 -17.46 -14.20
CA PRO A 434 -10.01 -17.67 -15.54
C PRO A 434 -10.61 -18.83 -16.34
N ASP A 435 -11.28 -19.78 -15.68
CA ASP A 435 -11.95 -20.93 -16.31
C ASP A 435 -13.36 -20.61 -16.83
N ASP A 436 -13.68 -19.32 -16.98
CA ASP A 436 -14.97 -18.78 -17.38
C ASP A 436 -16.13 -19.07 -16.39
N THR A 437 -15.81 -19.46 -15.15
CA THR A 437 -16.80 -19.58 -14.07
C THR A 437 -16.87 -18.33 -13.19
N ASP A 438 -17.93 -18.23 -12.37
CA ASP A 438 -18.08 -17.19 -11.36
C ASP A 438 -18.73 -17.72 -10.08
N GLU A 439 -18.40 -17.11 -8.93
CA GLU A 439 -19.05 -17.38 -7.65
C GLU A 439 -19.37 -16.07 -6.92
N ALA A 440 -20.40 -16.08 -6.07
CA ALA A 440 -20.77 -14.96 -5.22
C ALA A 440 -20.14 -15.09 -3.82
N PHE A 441 -19.46 -14.04 -3.37
CA PHE A 441 -18.76 -14.00 -2.08
C PHE A 441 -19.33 -12.91 -1.19
N GLU A 442 -19.48 -13.22 0.09
CA GLU A 442 -19.86 -12.22 1.08
C GLU A 442 -18.74 -11.19 1.26
N VAL A 443 -19.09 -9.92 1.18
CA VAL A 443 -18.21 -8.76 1.39
C VAL A 443 -18.84 -7.81 2.38
N GLU A 444 -18.01 -7.17 3.18
CA GLU A 444 -18.41 -6.18 4.18
C GLU A 444 -17.81 -4.82 3.83
N SER A 445 -18.35 -3.75 4.43
CA SER A 445 -17.79 -2.40 4.30
C SER A 445 -16.31 -2.32 4.71
N SER A 446 -15.88 -3.20 5.63
CA SER A 446 -14.51 -3.27 6.14
C SER A 446 -13.63 -4.33 5.48
N THR A 447 -14.12 -5.03 4.44
CA THR A 447 -13.34 -6.08 3.75
C THR A 447 -12.18 -5.45 2.97
N LYS A 448 -10.95 -5.86 3.31
CA LYS A 448 -9.76 -5.51 2.52
C LYS A 448 -9.51 -6.55 1.43
N ALA A 449 -8.80 -6.15 0.37
CA ALA A 449 -8.52 -7.02 -0.75
C ALA A 449 -7.81 -8.33 -0.32
N LYS A 450 -6.84 -8.26 0.60
CA LYS A 450 -6.16 -9.44 1.14
C LYS A 450 -7.11 -10.42 1.84
N ASP A 451 -8.07 -9.91 2.60
CA ASP A 451 -9.02 -10.73 3.36
C ASP A 451 -10.00 -11.39 2.39
N PHE A 452 -10.40 -10.64 1.36
CA PHE A 452 -11.24 -11.15 0.29
C PHE A 452 -10.51 -12.26 -0.51
N CYS A 453 -9.24 -12.06 -0.88
CA CYS A 453 -8.42 -13.09 -1.52
C CYS A 453 -8.29 -14.35 -0.65
N GLN A 454 -8.14 -14.19 0.67
CA GLN A 454 -8.09 -15.32 1.61
C GLN A 454 -9.41 -16.09 1.61
N ASN A 455 -10.55 -15.41 1.68
CA ASN A 455 -11.87 -16.04 1.67
C ASN A 455 -12.11 -16.83 0.38
N ILE A 456 -11.78 -16.25 -0.77
CA ILE A 456 -11.88 -16.93 -2.08
C ILE A 456 -10.97 -18.16 -2.11
N SER A 457 -9.72 -18.01 -1.68
CA SER A 457 -8.75 -19.11 -1.67
C SER A 457 -9.21 -20.28 -0.79
N THR A 458 -9.77 -19.99 0.39
CA THR A 458 -10.34 -21.00 1.28
C THR A 458 -11.56 -21.67 0.65
N ARG A 459 -12.47 -20.92 0.03
CA ARG A 459 -13.68 -21.46 -0.62
C ARG A 459 -13.35 -22.37 -1.81
N LEU A 460 -12.29 -22.06 -2.54
CA LEU A 460 -11.80 -22.84 -3.68
C LEU A 460 -10.78 -23.93 -3.28
N LEU A 461 -10.55 -24.13 -1.98
CA LEU A 461 -9.64 -25.14 -1.44
C LEU A 461 -8.19 -25.01 -1.95
N LEU A 462 -7.74 -23.78 -2.22
CA LEU A 462 -6.37 -23.50 -2.61
C LEU A 462 -5.43 -23.73 -1.42
N LYS A 463 -4.25 -24.30 -1.68
CA LYS A 463 -3.23 -24.54 -0.66
C LYS A 463 -2.58 -23.25 -0.16
N SER A 464 -2.56 -22.21 -1.00
CA SER A 464 -2.00 -20.91 -0.62
C SER A 464 -2.64 -19.77 -1.43
N PRO A 465 -3.03 -18.65 -0.78
CA PRO A 465 -3.45 -17.43 -1.47
C PRO A 465 -2.28 -16.65 -2.07
N GLU A 466 -1.03 -17.06 -1.80
CA GLU A 466 0.16 -16.29 -2.18
C GLU A 466 0.25 -16.06 -3.70
N GLY A 467 0.46 -14.80 -4.09
CA GLY A 467 0.58 -14.37 -5.47
C GLY A 467 -0.73 -14.31 -6.24
N PHE A 468 -1.87 -14.62 -5.61
CA PHE A 468 -3.19 -14.31 -6.16
C PHE A 468 -3.61 -12.89 -5.79
N SER A 469 -4.43 -12.27 -6.63
CA SER A 469 -4.92 -10.90 -6.44
C SER A 469 -6.32 -10.76 -7.03
N LEU A 470 -7.06 -9.78 -6.52
CA LEU A 470 -8.24 -9.25 -7.20
C LEU A 470 -7.84 -8.32 -8.33
N PHE A 471 -8.66 -8.28 -9.37
CA PHE A 471 -8.57 -7.36 -10.50
C PHE A 471 -9.95 -6.80 -10.81
N VAL A 472 -10.05 -5.50 -11.02
CA VAL A 472 -11.27 -4.86 -11.49
C VAL A 472 -11.13 -4.56 -12.97
N LYS A 473 -12.00 -5.18 -13.77
CA LYS A 473 -12.19 -4.87 -15.19
C LYS A 473 -13.30 -3.84 -15.31
N ILE A 474 -12.98 -2.64 -15.79
CA ILE A 474 -13.92 -1.56 -16.02
C ILE A 474 -13.63 -0.92 -17.38
N SER A 475 -14.64 -0.95 -18.25
CA SER A 475 -14.48 -0.65 -19.68
C SER A 475 -13.31 -1.40 -20.32
N ASP A 476 -12.28 -0.72 -20.83
CA ASP A 476 -11.08 -1.27 -21.47
C ASP A 476 -9.90 -1.51 -20.50
N LYS A 477 -10.04 -1.12 -19.23
CA LYS A 477 -8.99 -1.22 -18.22
C LYS A 477 -9.19 -2.46 -17.35
N VAL A 478 -8.07 -3.08 -16.97
CA VAL A 478 -8.01 -4.17 -15.99
C VAL A 478 -6.92 -3.79 -14.99
N ILE A 479 -7.30 -3.53 -13.74
CA ILE A 479 -6.41 -2.99 -12.71
C ILE A 479 -6.41 -3.92 -11.51
N SER A 480 -5.23 -4.25 -10.98
CA SER A 480 -5.12 -5.07 -9.78
C SER A 480 -5.51 -4.25 -8.54
N VAL A 481 -6.12 -4.90 -7.55
CA VAL A 481 -6.51 -4.26 -6.29
C VAL A 481 -5.36 -4.39 -5.30
N PRO A 482 -4.83 -3.30 -4.72
CA PRO A 482 -3.80 -3.37 -3.68
C PRO A 482 -4.29 -4.17 -2.46
N GLU A 483 -3.46 -5.07 -1.94
CA GLU A 483 -3.81 -5.98 -0.85
C GLU A 483 -4.31 -5.27 0.43
N GLY A 484 -3.78 -4.06 0.71
CA GLY A 484 -4.10 -3.27 1.89
C GLY A 484 -5.37 -2.41 1.78
N ASP A 485 -5.90 -2.23 0.57
CA ASP A 485 -7.05 -1.35 0.33
C ASP A 485 -8.37 -2.03 0.71
N PHE A 486 -9.32 -1.21 1.19
CA PHE A 486 -10.71 -1.64 1.30
C PHE A 486 -11.29 -1.86 -0.09
N PHE A 487 -11.96 -2.99 -0.30
CA PHE A 487 -12.49 -3.38 -1.61
C PHE A 487 -13.42 -2.31 -2.20
N PHE A 488 -14.38 -1.81 -1.41
CA PHE A 488 -15.31 -0.78 -1.87
C PHE A 488 -14.66 0.60 -2.08
N ASP A 489 -13.58 0.93 -1.35
CA ASP A 489 -12.83 2.16 -1.60
C ASP A 489 -12.14 2.11 -2.96
N PHE A 490 -11.48 0.99 -3.27
CA PHE A 490 -10.81 0.82 -4.55
C PHE A 490 -11.78 0.89 -5.73
N VAL A 491 -12.89 0.15 -5.65
CA VAL A 491 -13.93 0.14 -6.69
C VAL A 491 -14.51 1.55 -6.89
N ARG A 492 -14.79 2.27 -5.80
CA ARG A 492 -15.32 3.64 -5.86
C ARG A 492 -14.31 4.59 -6.50
N HIS A 493 -13.08 4.59 -6.02
CA HIS A 493 -12.00 5.43 -6.54
C HIS A 493 -11.78 5.21 -8.04
N LEU A 494 -11.69 3.95 -8.45
CA LEU A 494 -11.49 3.56 -9.84
C LEU A 494 -12.66 4.02 -10.72
N THR A 495 -13.89 3.83 -10.26
CA THR A 495 -15.09 4.27 -10.99
C THR A 495 -15.09 5.79 -11.18
N ASP A 496 -14.79 6.56 -10.13
CA ASP A 496 -14.74 8.02 -10.19
C ASP A 496 -13.60 8.53 -11.09
N TRP A 497 -12.44 7.86 -11.07
CA TRP A 497 -11.33 8.16 -11.96
C TRP A 497 -11.70 7.92 -13.44
N ILE A 498 -12.33 6.79 -13.76
CA ILE A 498 -12.81 6.51 -15.13
C ILE A 498 -13.83 7.55 -15.57
N LYS A 499 -14.80 7.92 -14.71
CA LYS A 499 -15.80 8.96 -15.03
C LYS A 499 -15.15 10.30 -15.35
N LYS A 500 -14.14 10.73 -14.57
CA LYS A 500 -13.43 12.00 -14.80
C LYS A 500 -12.59 11.97 -16.08
N SER A 501 -12.02 10.82 -16.43
CA SER A 501 -11.18 10.66 -17.63
C SER A 501 -11.97 10.63 -18.95
N ARG A 502 -13.28 10.41 -18.90
CA ARG A 502 -14.15 10.36 -20.09
C ARG A 502 -14.96 11.65 -20.19
N PRO A 503 -14.76 12.49 -21.23
CA PRO A 503 -15.64 13.62 -21.46
C PRO A 503 -17.07 13.12 -21.70
N ALA A 504 -18.05 13.69 -20.99
CA ALA A 504 -19.46 13.39 -21.21
C ALA A 504 -19.82 13.80 -22.64
N LYS A 505 -19.95 12.84 -23.56
CA LYS A 505 -20.64 13.09 -24.82
C LYS A 505 -22.13 13.27 -24.52
N ASP A 506 -22.69 14.40 -24.92
CA ASP A 506 -24.12 14.69 -24.92
C ASP A 506 -24.83 14.71 -23.54
N GLY A 507 -24.08 14.95 -22.46
CA GLY A 507 -24.66 15.13 -21.11
C GLY A 507 -25.23 13.85 -20.46
N ILE A 508 -25.14 12.70 -21.13
CA ILE A 508 -25.52 11.40 -20.60
C ILE A 508 -24.27 10.74 -20.00
N VAL A 509 -24.22 10.65 -18.67
CA VAL A 509 -23.17 9.90 -17.97
C VAL A 509 -23.40 8.40 -18.22
N PRO A 510 -22.50 7.67 -18.90
CA PRO A 510 -22.67 6.25 -19.13
C PRO A 510 -22.74 5.49 -17.81
N SER A 511 -23.64 4.51 -17.69
CA SER A 511 -23.55 3.57 -16.58
C SER A 511 -22.25 2.77 -16.75
N LEU A 512 -21.36 2.89 -15.76
CA LEU A 512 -20.13 2.11 -15.74
C LEU A 512 -20.42 0.80 -15.02
N THR A 513 -20.32 -0.30 -15.75
CA THR A 513 -20.31 -1.64 -15.17
C THR A 513 -18.87 -2.09 -15.00
N TYR A 514 -18.60 -2.79 -13.90
CA TYR A 514 -17.30 -3.39 -13.62
C TYR A 514 -17.47 -4.88 -13.30
N GLN A 515 -16.42 -5.65 -13.54
CA GLN A 515 -16.31 -7.06 -13.18
C GLN A 515 -15.10 -7.25 -12.28
N VAL A 516 -15.23 -8.08 -11.25
CA VAL A 516 -14.14 -8.42 -10.33
C VAL A 516 -13.63 -9.80 -10.69
N PHE A 517 -12.34 -9.91 -10.98
CA PHE A 517 -11.68 -11.17 -11.27
C PHE A 517 -10.72 -11.54 -10.14
N PHE A 518 -10.63 -12.82 -9.82
CA PHE A 518 -9.58 -13.35 -8.95
C PHE A 518 -8.61 -14.18 -9.80
N MET A 519 -7.34 -13.81 -9.81
CA MET A 519 -6.35 -14.40 -10.72
C MET A 519 -4.96 -14.47 -10.10
N LYS A 520 -4.10 -15.36 -10.61
CA LYS A 520 -2.68 -15.39 -10.26
C LYS A 520 -1.97 -14.18 -10.87
N LYS A 521 -1.45 -13.30 -10.01
CA LYS A 521 -0.66 -12.11 -10.36
C LYS A 521 0.84 -12.42 -10.37
N LEU A 522 1.35 -13.01 -9.29
CA LEU A 522 2.76 -13.32 -9.09
C LEU A 522 3.02 -14.82 -9.11
N TRP A 523 3.96 -15.26 -9.93
CA TRP A 523 4.20 -16.68 -10.24
C TRP A 523 5.44 -17.28 -9.56
N THR A 524 5.99 -16.57 -8.57
CA THR A 524 7.28 -16.85 -7.91
C THR A 524 7.41 -18.29 -7.41
N ASN A 525 6.41 -18.77 -6.67
CA ASN A 525 6.41 -20.08 -6.01
C ASN A 525 5.50 -21.11 -6.71
N THR A 526 5.01 -20.81 -7.92
CA THR A 526 4.10 -21.70 -8.65
C THR A 526 4.85 -22.92 -9.17
N VAL A 527 4.41 -24.11 -8.79
CA VAL A 527 4.93 -25.39 -9.30
C VAL A 527 3.74 -26.29 -9.67
N PRO A 528 3.54 -26.63 -10.95
CA PRO A 528 2.44 -27.50 -11.37
C PRO A 528 2.46 -28.84 -10.65
N GLY A 529 1.28 -29.30 -10.22
CA GLY A 529 1.04 -30.53 -9.48
C GLY A 529 1.10 -30.35 -7.97
N LYS A 530 1.60 -29.21 -7.45
CA LYS A 530 1.56 -28.94 -6.00
C LYS A 530 0.15 -28.60 -5.54
N ASP A 531 -0.64 -27.90 -6.34
CA ASP A 531 -2.00 -27.48 -6.02
C ASP A 531 -2.91 -27.71 -7.24
N SER A 532 -3.67 -28.81 -7.21
CA SER A 532 -4.49 -29.26 -8.33
C SER A 532 -5.66 -28.32 -8.63
N PHE A 533 -6.24 -27.68 -7.60
CA PHE A 533 -7.31 -26.69 -7.79
C PHE A 533 -6.74 -25.42 -8.43
N ALA A 534 -5.57 -24.95 -7.96
CA ALA A 534 -4.90 -23.81 -8.57
C ALA A 534 -4.54 -24.07 -10.04
N ASP A 535 -4.04 -25.28 -10.35
CA ASP A 535 -3.69 -25.67 -11.72
C ASP A 535 -4.92 -25.71 -12.63
N SER A 536 -6.02 -26.30 -12.16
CA SER A 536 -7.22 -26.54 -12.96
C SER A 536 -8.03 -25.27 -13.23
N ILE A 537 -8.15 -24.39 -12.23
CA ILE A 537 -9.01 -23.18 -12.29
C ILE A 537 -8.21 -21.97 -12.81
N PHE A 538 -6.92 -21.85 -12.46
CA PHE A 538 -6.15 -20.63 -12.74
C PHE A 538 -4.99 -20.87 -13.69
N HIS A 539 -4.03 -21.74 -13.34
CA HIS A 539 -2.75 -21.75 -14.04
C HIS A 539 -2.91 -22.15 -15.51
N TYR A 540 -3.69 -23.20 -15.80
CA TYR A 540 -3.93 -23.64 -17.18
C TYR A 540 -4.60 -22.53 -18.01
N TYR A 541 -5.70 -21.97 -17.52
CA TYR A 541 -6.48 -20.98 -18.26
C TYR A 541 -5.80 -19.61 -18.37
N GLN A 542 -4.87 -19.28 -17.47
CA GLN A 542 -4.06 -18.07 -17.60
C GLN A 542 -2.88 -18.24 -18.56
N GLU A 543 -2.25 -19.43 -18.62
CA GLU A 543 -1.10 -19.68 -19.50
C GLU A 543 -1.52 -20.05 -20.94
N LEU A 544 -2.63 -20.76 -21.12
CA LEU A 544 -3.14 -21.16 -22.44
C LEU A 544 -3.24 -20.00 -23.44
N PRO A 545 -3.90 -18.86 -23.15
CA PRO A 545 -3.98 -17.76 -24.10
C PRO A 545 -2.62 -17.10 -24.38
N LYS A 546 -1.65 -17.16 -23.46
CA LYS A 546 -0.29 -16.66 -23.68
C LYS A 546 0.47 -17.55 -24.67
N TYR A 547 0.30 -18.87 -24.53
CA TYR A 547 0.78 -19.85 -25.50
C TYR A 547 0.14 -19.67 -26.88
N LEU A 548 -1.19 -19.57 -26.96
CA LEU A 548 -1.89 -19.42 -28.24
C LEU A 548 -1.56 -18.11 -28.97
N ARG A 549 -1.17 -17.05 -28.25
CA ARG A 549 -0.65 -15.81 -28.86
C ARG A 549 0.76 -15.93 -29.43
N GLY A 550 1.47 -17.03 -29.15
CA GLY A 550 2.83 -17.24 -29.64
C GLY A 550 3.89 -16.48 -28.86
N TYR A 551 3.68 -16.16 -27.58
CA TYR A 551 4.69 -15.44 -26.79
C TYR A 551 5.91 -16.30 -26.38
N HIS A 552 5.85 -17.60 -26.60
CA HIS A 552 6.89 -18.55 -26.19
C HIS A 552 7.62 -19.13 -27.39
N LYS A 553 8.94 -19.30 -27.25
CA LYS A 553 9.71 -20.14 -28.17
C LYS A 553 9.41 -21.61 -27.86
N CYS A 554 8.89 -22.33 -28.85
CA CYS A 554 8.55 -23.73 -28.74
C CYS A 554 8.98 -24.52 -29.98
N SER A 555 9.35 -25.77 -29.78
CA SER A 555 9.63 -26.71 -30.86
C SER A 555 8.33 -27.23 -31.48
N ARG A 556 8.42 -27.71 -32.73
CA ARG A 556 7.26 -28.26 -33.44
C ARG A 556 6.65 -29.48 -32.71
N GLU A 557 7.49 -30.32 -32.10
CA GLU A 557 7.04 -31.49 -31.33
C GLU A 557 6.26 -31.09 -30.08
N GLU A 558 6.74 -30.09 -29.33
CA GLU A 558 6.00 -29.53 -28.18
C GLU A 558 4.65 -28.97 -28.63
N VAL A 559 4.58 -28.27 -29.77
CA VAL A 559 3.31 -27.73 -30.28
C VAL A 559 2.31 -28.84 -30.59
N PHE A 560 2.74 -29.94 -31.23
CA PHE A 560 1.85 -31.08 -31.47
C PHE A 560 1.37 -31.73 -30.17
N GLN A 561 2.27 -31.89 -29.20
CA GLN A 561 1.95 -32.43 -27.89
C GLN A 561 0.94 -31.54 -27.15
N LEU A 562 1.17 -30.23 -27.11
CA LEU A 562 0.33 -29.26 -26.42
C LEU A 562 -1.03 -29.13 -27.12
N ALA A 563 -1.09 -29.09 -28.45
CA ALA A 563 -2.34 -29.04 -29.19
C ALA A 563 -3.22 -30.27 -28.94
N ALA A 564 -2.63 -31.46 -28.82
CA ALA A 564 -3.34 -32.68 -28.43
C ALA A 564 -3.88 -32.60 -26.98
N LEU A 565 -3.09 -32.06 -26.04
CA LEU A 565 -3.53 -31.84 -24.66
C LEU A 565 -4.66 -30.81 -24.59
N ILE A 566 -4.58 -29.70 -25.33
CA ILE A 566 -5.63 -28.67 -25.36
C ILE A 566 -6.93 -29.25 -25.94
N TYR A 567 -6.84 -30.05 -27.01
CA TYR A 567 -8.00 -30.76 -27.56
C TYR A 567 -8.64 -31.66 -26.50
N ARG A 568 -7.84 -32.45 -25.78
CA ARG A 568 -8.30 -33.32 -24.69
C ARG A 568 -8.93 -32.53 -23.54
N VAL A 569 -8.42 -31.35 -23.21
CA VAL A 569 -9.07 -30.51 -22.19
C VAL A 569 -10.47 -30.08 -22.64
N LYS A 570 -10.68 -29.80 -23.93
CA LYS A 570 -11.97 -29.37 -24.48
C LYS A 570 -12.97 -30.51 -24.67
N PHE A 571 -12.52 -31.61 -25.24
CA PHE A 571 -13.39 -32.69 -25.73
C PHE A 571 -13.16 -34.04 -25.05
N GLU A 572 -12.26 -34.10 -24.05
CA GLU A 572 -11.89 -35.34 -23.35
C GLU A 572 -11.43 -36.43 -24.33
N ASP A 573 -12.05 -37.62 -24.29
CA ASP A 573 -11.77 -38.73 -25.20
C ASP A 573 -12.66 -38.71 -26.47
N ASP A 574 -13.47 -37.67 -26.68
CA ASP A 574 -14.36 -37.57 -27.85
C ASP A 574 -13.58 -37.28 -29.15
N LYS A 575 -13.60 -38.27 -30.04
CA LYS A 575 -12.95 -38.24 -31.35
C LYS A 575 -13.88 -37.69 -32.45
N SER A 576 -15.17 -37.48 -32.16
CA SER A 576 -16.17 -36.98 -33.11
C SER A 576 -15.79 -35.61 -33.67
N HIS A 577 -15.05 -34.81 -32.89
CA HIS A 577 -14.60 -33.47 -33.28
C HIS A 577 -13.29 -33.45 -34.08
N PHE A 578 -12.60 -34.58 -34.33
CA PHE A 578 -11.39 -34.60 -35.16
C PHE A 578 -11.53 -33.98 -36.55
N PRO A 579 -12.65 -34.17 -37.29
CA PRO A 579 -12.86 -33.51 -38.58
C PRO A 579 -12.90 -31.98 -38.49
N THR A 580 -13.18 -31.43 -37.31
CA THR A 580 -13.29 -29.98 -37.07
C THR A 580 -11.97 -29.33 -36.65
N ILE A 581 -10.91 -30.11 -36.34
CA ILE A 581 -9.58 -29.57 -35.98
C ILE A 581 -9.07 -28.49 -36.94
N PRO A 582 -9.14 -28.65 -38.28
CA PRO A 582 -8.73 -27.62 -39.23
C PRO A 582 -9.42 -26.25 -39.03
N LYS A 583 -10.67 -26.25 -38.54
CA LYS A 583 -11.47 -25.04 -38.30
C LYS A 583 -11.18 -24.37 -36.95
N MET A 584 -10.60 -25.10 -35.99
CA MET A 584 -10.32 -24.63 -34.63
C MET A 584 -8.83 -24.48 -34.31
N LEU A 585 -7.95 -24.46 -35.32
CA LEU A 585 -6.50 -24.37 -35.11
C LEU A 585 -6.07 -23.17 -34.26
N ARG A 586 -6.78 -22.03 -34.36
CA ARG A 586 -6.52 -20.83 -33.54
C ARG A 586 -6.69 -21.07 -32.04
N GLU A 587 -7.39 -22.12 -31.66
CA GLU A 587 -7.64 -22.48 -30.27
C GLU A 587 -6.74 -23.62 -29.77
N LEU A 588 -5.90 -24.20 -30.64
CA LEU A 588 -5.03 -25.35 -30.35
C LEU A 588 -3.54 -25.04 -30.58
N VAL A 589 -3.23 -24.18 -31.56
CA VAL A 589 -1.88 -23.93 -32.08
C VAL A 589 -1.55 -22.43 -31.96
N PRO A 590 -0.31 -22.05 -31.60
CA PRO A 590 0.13 -20.65 -31.57
C PRO A 590 -0.10 -19.93 -32.90
N GLN A 591 -0.64 -18.71 -32.84
CA GLN A 591 -1.13 -17.97 -34.01
C GLN A 591 -0.07 -17.78 -35.10
N ASP A 592 1.19 -17.59 -34.72
CA ASP A 592 2.32 -17.39 -35.62
C ASP A 592 2.81 -18.68 -36.30
N LEU A 593 2.46 -19.85 -35.77
CA LEU A 593 2.86 -21.16 -36.31
C LEU A 593 1.82 -21.80 -37.23
N ILE A 594 0.55 -21.38 -37.17
CA ILE A 594 -0.57 -21.99 -37.91
C ILE A 594 -0.26 -22.11 -39.42
N ARG A 595 0.36 -21.07 -40.01
CA ARG A 595 0.66 -21.02 -41.45
C ARG A 595 1.86 -21.85 -41.90
N GLN A 596 2.60 -22.48 -40.99
CA GLN A 596 3.79 -23.28 -41.33
C GLN A 596 3.46 -24.67 -41.90
N MET A 597 2.22 -25.15 -41.72
CA MET A 597 1.75 -26.45 -42.22
C MET A 597 0.32 -26.34 -42.73
N SER A 598 -0.10 -27.27 -43.59
CA SER A 598 -1.49 -27.32 -44.03
C SER A 598 -2.43 -27.67 -42.85
N PRO A 599 -3.70 -27.22 -42.87
CA PRO A 599 -4.64 -27.56 -41.80
C PRO A 599 -4.83 -29.08 -41.60
N ASP A 600 -4.74 -29.87 -42.66
CA ASP A 600 -4.82 -31.33 -42.59
C ASP A 600 -3.56 -31.98 -42.00
N ASP A 601 -2.38 -31.42 -42.27
CA ASP A 601 -1.14 -31.87 -41.62
C ASP A 601 -1.13 -31.59 -40.11
N TRP A 602 -1.65 -30.44 -39.71
CA TRP A 602 -1.88 -30.14 -38.29
C TRP A 602 -2.83 -31.15 -37.68
N LYS A 603 -3.99 -31.40 -38.31
CA LYS A 603 -4.95 -32.40 -37.85
C LYS A 603 -4.30 -33.78 -37.70
N ARG A 604 -3.58 -34.26 -38.72
CA ARG A 604 -2.88 -35.56 -38.66
C ARG A 604 -1.93 -35.65 -37.46
N SER A 605 -1.13 -34.61 -37.24
CA SER A 605 -0.15 -34.56 -36.15
C SER A 605 -0.82 -34.51 -34.78
N VAL A 606 -1.85 -33.67 -34.62
CA VAL A 606 -2.62 -33.56 -33.36
C VAL A 606 -3.29 -34.89 -33.02
N VAL A 607 -3.94 -35.54 -33.98
CA VAL A 607 -4.59 -36.85 -33.77
C VAL A 607 -3.56 -37.92 -33.38
N ALA A 608 -2.39 -37.93 -34.01
CA ALA A 608 -1.34 -38.88 -33.67
C ALA A 608 -0.86 -38.70 -32.22
N TYR A 609 -0.61 -37.47 -31.77
CA TYR A 609 -0.21 -37.19 -30.39
C TYR A 609 -1.33 -37.41 -29.38
N PHE A 610 -2.58 -37.12 -29.74
CA PHE A 610 -3.74 -37.38 -28.89
C PHE A 610 -3.89 -38.87 -28.57
N ASN A 611 -3.73 -39.75 -29.58
CA ASN A 611 -3.81 -41.19 -29.38
C ASN A 611 -2.63 -41.74 -28.55
N LYS A 612 -1.45 -41.11 -28.61
CA LYS A 612 -0.30 -41.45 -27.74
C LYS A 612 -0.56 -41.13 -26.26
N GLN A 613 -1.53 -40.26 -25.97
CA GLN A 613 -1.89 -39.80 -24.62
C GLN A 613 -3.27 -40.31 -24.19
N ALA A 614 -3.68 -41.48 -24.68
CA ALA A 614 -4.99 -42.06 -24.40
C ALA A 614 -5.22 -42.33 -22.90
N GLY A 615 -6.48 -42.27 -22.45
CA GLY A 615 -6.88 -42.59 -21.08
C GLY A 615 -6.52 -41.52 -20.05
N LYS A 616 -6.21 -40.31 -20.49
CA LYS A 616 -5.93 -39.16 -19.60
C LYS A 616 -7.17 -38.31 -19.38
N SER A 617 -7.46 -37.98 -18.12
CA SER A 617 -8.56 -37.09 -17.76
C SER A 617 -8.31 -35.66 -18.22
N ARG A 618 -9.34 -34.81 -18.18
CA ARG A 618 -9.24 -33.37 -18.44
C ARG A 618 -8.23 -32.71 -17.49
N GLU A 619 -8.26 -33.04 -16.21
CA GLU A 619 -7.38 -32.49 -15.17
C GLU A 619 -5.93 -32.95 -15.36
N GLU A 620 -5.72 -34.22 -15.70
CA GLU A 620 -4.40 -34.73 -16.05
C GLU A 620 -3.84 -34.04 -17.31
N ALA A 621 -4.68 -33.79 -18.31
CA ALA A 621 -4.28 -33.08 -19.53
C ALA A 621 -3.86 -31.63 -19.23
N LYS A 622 -4.62 -30.91 -18.39
CA LYS A 622 -4.24 -29.56 -17.90
C LYS A 622 -2.89 -29.59 -17.18
N LEU A 623 -2.70 -30.55 -16.27
CA LEU A 623 -1.45 -30.69 -15.52
C LEU A 623 -0.26 -31.05 -16.43
N MET A 624 -0.46 -31.93 -17.40
CA MET A 624 0.58 -32.28 -18.38
C MET A 624 0.95 -31.08 -19.24
N PHE A 625 -0.03 -30.29 -19.69
CA PHE A 625 0.21 -29.04 -20.42
C PHE A 625 1.10 -28.11 -19.59
N LEU A 626 0.73 -27.87 -18.34
CA LEU A 626 1.49 -27.02 -17.42
C LEU A 626 2.91 -27.55 -17.17
N LYS A 627 3.09 -28.86 -16.98
CA LYS A 627 4.42 -29.47 -16.78
C LYS A 627 5.36 -29.33 -17.97
N VAL A 628 4.82 -29.31 -19.19
CA VAL A 628 5.62 -29.06 -20.40
C VAL A 628 6.10 -27.60 -20.39
N ILE A 629 5.17 -26.65 -20.29
CA ILE A 629 5.49 -25.23 -20.42
C ILE A 629 6.24 -24.65 -19.22
N TYR A 630 6.13 -25.27 -18.04
CA TYR A 630 6.85 -24.88 -16.81
C TYR A 630 8.37 -24.90 -16.96
N LYS A 631 8.90 -25.67 -17.93
CA LYS A 631 10.33 -25.71 -18.24
C LYS A 631 10.82 -24.44 -18.95
N TRP A 632 9.92 -23.65 -19.52
CA TRP A 632 10.28 -22.46 -20.28
C TRP A 632 10.64 -21.29 -19.35
N PRO A 633 11.68 -20.50 -19.67
CA PRO A 633 12.06 -19.32 -18.89
C PRO A 633 10.98 -18.21 -18.88
N THR A 634 10.03 -18.31 -19.81
CA THR A 634 8.90 -17.39 -19.99
C THR A 634 7.60 -17.86 -19.32
N PHE A 635 7.59 -19.00 -18.62
CA PHE A 635 6.40 -19.47 -17.89
C PHE A 635 5.96 -18.47 -16.81
N GLY A 636 4.66 -18.27 -16.65
CA GLY A 636 4.10 -17.39 -15.61
C GLY A 636 4.44 -15.91 -15.81
N SER A 637 4.68 -15.50 -17.06
CA SER A 637 5.01 -14.11 -17.38
C SER A 637 3.78 -13.27 -17.69
N ALA A 638 3.86 -11.98 -17.39
CA ALA A 638 3.05 -10.98 -18.07
C ALA A 638 3.83 -10.45 -19.28
N PHE A 639 3.16 -10.37 -20.43
CA PHE A 639 3.78 -9.99 -21.71
C PHE A 639 3.27 -8.63 -22.18
N PHE A 640 4.19 -7.81 -22.69
CA PHE A 640 3.93 -6.47 -23.19
C PHE A 640 4.66 -6.26 -24.50
N GLU A 641 3.93 -6.05 -25.59
CA GLU A 641 4.52 -5.58 -26.84
C GLU A 641 4.72 -4.08 -26.73
N VAL A 642 5.96 -3.62 -26.94
CA VAL A 642 6.35 -2.23 -26.75
C VAL A 642 7.27 -1.77 -27.87
N LYS A 643 7.32 -0.46 -28.07
CA LYS A 643 8.28 0.17 -28.97
C LYS A 643 9.41 0.81 -28.16
N GLN A 644 10.64 0.32 -28.28
CA GLN A 644 11.80 0.85 -27.57
C GLN A 644 12.52 1.93 -28.39
N THR A 645 13.11 2.92 -27.71
CA THR A 645 13.73 4.09 -28.36
C THR A 645 15.18 4.38 -27.92
N THR A 646 15.75 3.56 -27.03
CA THR A 646 17.03 3.88 -26.38
C THR A 646 18.19 2.97 -26.77
N GLU A 647 17.93 1.71 -27.12
CA GLU A 647 18.98 0.70 -27.35
C GLU A 647 19.07 0.35 -28.84
N PRO A 648 20.06 0.86 -29.59
CA PRO A 648 20.15 0.67 -31.03
C PRO A 648 20.49 -0.78 -31.44
N ASN A 649 21.03 -1.58 -30.52
CA ASN A 649 21.34 -3.00 -30.75
C ASN A 649 20.11 -3.91 -30.69
N TYR A 650 18.97 -3.40 -30.21
CA TYR A 650 17.73 -4.15 -30.12
C TYR A 650 16.74 -3.72 -31.22
N PRO A 651 15.86 -4.63 -31.67
CA PRO A 651 14.75 -4.26 -32.53
C PRO A 651 13.92 -3.12 -31.93
N GLU A 652 13.34 -2.27 -32.78
CA GLU A 652 12.46 -1.17 -32.34
C GLU A 652 11.20 -1.71 -31.64
N ILE A 653 10.67 -2.85 -32.08
CA ILE A 653 9.56 -3.54 -31.41
C ILE A 653 10.11 -4.69 -30.57
N LEU A 654 9.81 -4.67 -29.28
CA LEU A 654 10.19 -5.71 -28.33
C LEU A 654 8.96 -6.34 -27.67
N LEU A 655 9.08 -7.62 -27.36
CA LEU A 655 8.19 -8.29 -26.43
C LEU A 655 8.85 -8.34 -25.05
N ILE A 656 8.31 -7.62 -24.08
CA ILE A 656 8.78 -7.64 -22.70
C ILE A 656 8.01 -8.71 -21.92
N ALA A 657 8.73 -9.56 -21.20
CA ALA A 657 8.17 -10.51 -20.25
C ALA A 657 8.58 -10.14 -18.81
N ILE A 658 7.61 -9.97 -17.91
CA ILE A 658 7.86 -9.74 -16.47
C ILE A 658 7.43 -10.99 -15.70
N ASN A 659 8.37 -11.64 -15.03
CA ASN A 659 8.13 -12.86 -14.25
C ASN A 659 9.10 -12.99 -13.07
N LYS A 660 9.12 -14.16 -12.40
CA LYS A 660 9.98 -14.43 -11.23
C LYS A 660 11.48 -14.21 -11.46
N HIS A 661 11.95 -14.22 -12.71
CA HIS A 661 13.35 -14.00 -13.08
C HIS A 661 13.70 -12.51 -13.24
N GLY A 662 12.70 -11.62 -13.33
CA GLY A 662 12.89 -10.19 -13.59
C GLY A 662 12.16 -9.73 -14.84
N VAL A 663 12.83 -8.86 -15.62
CA VAL A 663 12.33 -8.30 -16.89
C VAL A 663 13.17 -8.86 -18.04
N SER A 664 12.56 -9.66 -18.92
CA SER A 664 13.21 -10.19 -20.12
C SER A 664 12.79 -9.39 -21.36
N LEU A 665 13.76 -9.09 -22.22
CA LEU A 665 13.53 -8.51 -23.55
C LEU A 665 13.58 -9.62 -24.60
N ILE A 666 12.53 -9.76 -25.39
CA ILE A 666 12.35 -10.88 -26.33
C ILE A 666 12.15 -10.32 -27.74
N ASP A 667 12.85 -10.92 -28.71
CA ASP A 667 12.60 -10.64 -30.13
C ASP A 667 11.21 -11.18 -30.52
N PRO A 668 10.28 -10.33 -31.00
CA PRO A 668 8.91 -10.76 -31.30
C PRO A 668 8.81 -11.71 -32.50
N LYS A 669 9.81 -11.78 -33.38
CA LYS A 669 9.86 -12.70 -34.52
C LYS A 669 10.45 -14.04 -34.12
N SER A 670 11.72 -14.06 -33.67
CA SER A 670 12.42 -15.31 -33.37
C SER A 670 12.04 -15.94 -32.03
N LYS A 671 11.41 -15.14 -31.14
CA LYS A 671 11.09 -15.49 -29.75
C LYS A 671 12.32 -15.74 -28.87
N ASP A 672 13.50 -15.30 -29.32
CA ASP A 672 14.72 -15.39 -28.53
C ASP A 672 14.74 -14.34 -27.44
N ILE A 673 15.17 -14.75 -26.24
CA ILE A 673 15.43 -13.82 -25.14
C ILE A 673 16.76 -13.12 -25.43
N LEU A 674 16.69 -11.82 -25.73
CA LEU A 674 17.85 -10.97 -25.99
C LEU A 674 18.64 -10.71 -24.71
N THR A 675 17.93 -10.48 -23.60
CA THR A 675 18.51 -10.29 -22.27
C THR A 675 17.45 -10.48 -21.18
N THR A 676 17.89 -10.81 -19.97
CA THR A 676 17.05 -10.84 -18.77
C THR A 676 17.69 -9.99 -17.68
N HIS A 677 16.95 -9.01 -17.17
CA HIS A 677 17.35 -8.13 -16.08
C HIS A 677 16.70 -8.57 -14.77
N PRO A 678 17.46 -9.19 -13.84
CA PRO A 678 16.92 -9.57 -12.53
C PRO A 678 16.47 -8.36 -11.73
N PHE A 679 15.46 -8.54 -10.86
CA PHE A 679 14.96 -7.48 -9.98
C PHE A 679 16.06 -6.80 -9.14
N THR A 680 17.09 -7.56 -8.75
CA THR A 680 18.25 -7.04 -7.98
C THR A 680 19.14 -6.08 -8.78
N LYS A 681 19.01 -6.03 -10.11
CA LYS A 681 19.75 -5.09 -10.98
C LYS A 681 18.90 -3.90 -11.42
N ILE A 682 17.61 -3.86 -11.08
CA ILE A 682 16.73 -2.75 -11.44
C ILE A 682 16.82 -1.70 -10.33
N SER A 683 17.34 -0.52 -10.64
CA SER A 683 17.49 0.56 -9.65
C SER A 683 16.27 1.44 -9.55
N ASN A 684 15.60 1.70 -10.68
CA ASN A 684 14.43 2.57 -10.74
C ASN A 684 13.55 2.24 -11.94
N TRP A 685 12.27 2.55 -11.85
CA TRP A 685 11.32 2.51 -12.96
C TRP A 685 10.27 3.61 -12.77
N SER A 686 9.66 4.03 -13.88
CA SER A 686 8.59 5.02 -13.89
C SER A 686 7.66 4.77 -15.06
N SER A 687 6.37 5.06 -14.90
CA SER A 687 5.39 4.91 -15.96
C SER A 687 4.58 6.19 -16.17
N GLY A 688 4.16 6.39 -17.42
CA GLY A 688 3.17 7.40 -17.79
C GLY A 688 2.05 6.79 -18.63
N ASN A 689 1.15 7.62 -19.13
CA ASN A 689 0.03 7.15 -19.96
C ASN A 689 0.48 6.57 -21.31
N THR A 690 1.66 6.93 -21.79
CA THR A 690 2.20 6.58 -23.11
C THR A 690 3.58 5.94 -23.06
N TYR A 691 4.17 5.77 -21.88
CA TYR A 691 5.51 5.22 -21.76
C TYR A 691 5.71 4.40 -20.49
N PHE A 692 6.73 3.57 -20.54
CA PHE A 692 7.32 2.86 -19.42
C PHE A 692 8.85 3.01 -19.51
N HIS A 693 9.48 3.41 -18.42
CA HIS A 693 10.92 3.65 -18.35
C HIS A 693 11.52 2.83 -17.21
N ILE A 694 12.64 2.18 -17.48
CA ILE A 694 13.36 1.36 -16.49
C ILE A 694 14.87 1.61 -16.59
N THR A 695 15.50 1.74 -15.42
CA THR A 695 16.95 1.90 -15.28
C THR A 695 17.55 0.63 -14.68
N ILE A 696 18.53 0.06 -15.38
CA ILE A 696 19.19 -1.20 -15.01
C ILE A 696 20.65 -0.92 -14.68
N GLY A 697 21.10 -1.28 -13.47
CA GLY A 697 22.43 -1.00 -12.98
C GLY A 697 22.43 0.14 -11.96
N ASN A 698 23.49 0.96 -11.94
CA ASN A 698 23.58 2.12 -11.04
C ASN A 698 23.17 3.40 -11.79
N LEU A 699 22.65 4.42 -11.09
CA LEU A 699 22.21 5.71 -11.66
C LEU A 699 23.26 6.40 -12.56
N VAL A 700 24.55 6.13 -12.33
CA VAL A 700 25.68 6.76 -13.05
C VAL A 700 26.10 6.02 -14.34
N ARG A 701 25.86 4.70 -14.46
CA ARG A 701 26.31 3.87 -15.61
C ARG A 701 25.28 2.80 -16.04
N GLY A 702 24.05 2.89 -15.54
CA GLY A 702 23.00 1.94 -15.84
C GLY A 702 22.45 2.13 -17.25
N SER A 703 22.09 1.04 -17.91
CA SER A 703 21.36 1.11 -19.17
C SER A 703 19.93 1.57 -18.90
N LYS A 704 19.46 2.52 -19.72
CA LYS A 704 18.10 3.05 -19.65
C LYS A 704 17.30 2.46 -20.79
N LEU A 705 16.17 1.85 -20.48
CA LEU A 705 15.23 1.36 -21.47
C LEU A 705 13.96 2.21 -21.40
N LEU A 706 13.69 2.95 -22.48
CA LEU A 706 12.44 3.69 -22.65
C LEU A 706 11.56 2.98 -23.67
N CYS A 707 10.36 2.66 -23.25
CA CYS A 707 9.36 1.94 -24.03
C CYS A 707 8.11 2.79 -24.21
N GLU A 708 7.66 3.02 -25.44
CA GLU A 708 6.34 3.56 -25.72
C GLU A 708 5.29 2.46 -25.53
N THR A 709 4.33 2.69 -24.64
CA THR A 709 3.25 1.75 -24.33
C THR A 709 2.12 2.43 -23.55
N SER A 710 0.88 2.01 -23.79
CA SER A 710 -0.29 2.42 -23.00
C SER A 710 -0.51 1.56 -21.75
N LEU A 711 0.36 0.55 -21.53
CA LEU A 711 0.26 -0.42 -20.43
C LEU A 711 1.32 -0.18 -19.34
N GLY A 712 1.97 0.98 -19.33
CA GLY A 712 3.02 1.30 -18.35
C GLY A 712 2.57 1.12 -16.90
N TYR A 713 1.33 1.51 -16.57
CA TYR A 713 0.74 1.32 -15.25
C TYR A 713 0.68 -0.15 -14.79
N LYS A 714 0.49 -1.11 -15.72
CA LYS A 714 0.50 -2.55 -15.39
C LYS A 714 1.91 -3.08 -15.17
N MET A 715 2.87 -2.59 -15.97
CA MET A 715 4.27 -2.97 -15.85
C MET A 715 4.84 -2.50 -14.51
N ASP A 716 4.53 -1.24 -14.15
CA ASP A 716 4.87 -0.62 -12.87
C ASP A 716 4.29 -1.38 -11.66
N ASP A 717 2.98 -1.65 -11.69
CA ASP A 717 2.31 -2.44 -10.65
C ASP A 717 2.94 -3.83 -10.46
N LEU A 718 3.24 -4.54 -11.56
CA LEU A 718 3.86 -5.87 -11.50
C LEU A 718 5.29 -5.82 -10.96
N LEU A 719 6.12 -4.88 -11.41
CA LEU A 719 7.48 -4.70 -10.89
C LEU A 719 7.46 -4.39 -9.40
N THR A 720 6.64 -3.43 -8.99
CA THR A 720 6.47 -3.05 -7.59
C THR A 720 6.04 -4.25 -6.76
N SER A 721 5.10 -5.06 -7.26
CA SER A 721 4.59 -6.23 -6.56
C SER A 721 5.64 -7.35 -6.43
N TYR A 722 6.36 -7.69 -7.50
CA TYR A 722 7.42 -8.71 -7.46
C TYR A 722 8.57 -8.30 -6.55
N ILE A 723 9.02 -7.04 -6.62
CA ILE A 723 10.10 -6.53 -5.76
C ILE A 723 9.66 -6.52 -4.30
N SER A 724 8.43 -6.09 -4.00
CA SER A 724 7.88 -6.13 -2.64
C SER A 724 7.81 -7.55 -2.07
N GLN A 725 7.37 -8.53 -2.88
CA GLN A 725 7.37 -9.94 -2.49
C GLN A 725 8.78 -10.47 -2.22
N MET A 726 9.76 -10.08 -3.05
CA MET A 726 11.16 -10.48 -2.87
C MET A 726 11.73 -9.92 -1.56
N LEU A 727 11.52 -8.63 -1.28
CA LEU A 727 12.01 -7.96 -0.06
C LEU A 727 11.39 -8.55 1.21
N THR A 728 10.08 -8.81 1.21
CA THR A 728 9.40 -9.44 2.36
C THR A 728 9.90 -10.86 2.62
N THR A 729 10.18 -11.63 1.58
CA THR A 729 10.75 -12.99 1.68
C THR A 729 12.17 -12.96 2.27
N MET A 730 13.01 -12.02 1.81
CA MET A 730 14.36 -11.83 2.36
C MET A 730 14.35 -11.46 3.85
N ASN A 731 13.39 -10.64 4.28
CA ASN A 731 13.24 -10.27 5.69
C ASN A 731 12.79 -11.44 6.57
N LYS A 732 11.84 -12.29 6.11
CA LYS A 732 11.41 -13.49 6.85
C LYS A 732 12.57 -14.47 7.11
N HIS A 733 13.44 -14.67 6.13
CA HIS A 733 14.63 -15.52 6.30
C HIS A 733 15.64 -14.98 7.33
N ARG A 734 15.70 -13.66 7.54
CA ARG A 734 16.54 -13.06 8.59
C ARG A 734 15.96 -13.27 9.99
N SER A 735 14.65 -13.11 10.15
CA SER A 735 13.99 -13.27 11.45
C SER A 735 13.98 -14.73 11.95
N GLY A 736 13.88 -15.71 11.05
CA GLY A 736 13.90 -17.13 11.41
C GLY A 736 15.24 -17.66 11.96
N ARG A 737 16.36 -16.96 11.68
CA ARG A 737 17.69 -17.32 12.22
C ARG A 737 17.96 -16.74 13.61
N GLY A 738 17.09 -15.86 14.12
CA GLY A 738 17.22 -15.22 15.43
C GLY A 738 16.58 -15.97 16.60
N HIS A 739 16.04 -17.18 16.40
CA HIS A 739 15.43 -18.02 17.46
C HIS A 739 16.16 -19.36 17.66
N SER A 740 17.38 -19.48 17.14
CA SER A 740 18.28 -20.58 17.47
C SER A 740 19.64 -20.00 17.85
N LYS A 741 19.69 -19.39 19.03
CA LYS A 741 20.89 -19.27 19.86
C LYS A 741 20.46 -19.30 21.32
#